data_AF-G0TYB0-F1
#
_entry.id   AF-G0TYB0-F1
#
_cell.length_a   1.000
_cell.length_b   1.000
_cell.length_c   1.000
_cell.angle_alpha   90.00
_cell.angle_beta   90.00
_cell.angle_gamma   90.00
#
_symmetry.space_group_name_H-M   'P 1'
#
loop_
_entity.id
_entity.type
_entity.pdbx_description
1 polymer ?
#
loop_
_entity_poly.entity_id
_entity_poly.type
_entity_poly.pdbx_seq_one_letter_code
_entity_poly.pdbx_strand_id
1 'polypeptide(L)'
;MFRALRFVEYTHCHFYNAGRSSTRFYTPIYKPAQAKDHVGPLRDEDEQKTLWGDSTPIPDLGTAIRAWIRFGNDPVLHTAFPVARSGRYQQVGHGFHNQGKEEHTLPDSTSPFAYAEDYVGTNLVFGSPAHVRESAAVWASYFERRYISRLRQSRRTVANHVGLMNAPETFEDEADRPDTKWSQDTFMRECSYLAEKFLREKVSNMQQFEAALKEASPEAYLAFYDAFQQQTQTQIPLPSPSVWHYEGERRKSWAEKYVALSHDAQRFFKNILSQDMKSAKEGSWEVLQKVSLVFSSVGNVLMQRHMRWLNGRSWDSIAEEKKHAYCRMQAHWRKRQVIEGEFDPHLPEEEDIDKCFQSEEWQQEHDSIMKLMNEPIDGLHFTALDFWTHALRCEEMETEHVYTELRVHAIHAAAIKKLYDSTPYELVINGIVESIARGTIDIQAAVFRPHFNDVWCQLNYAKFGASTVTHHTTTAQRQLHFFQAGTLKEVAATASLYYATKPLSSALDYATPYRYRRSLVALCSAYGVEMAYATQRSLLRSAAHLAKAEDLISRVVRHAALPFGERRRAAFRQAYRNYQRLAVPVERVVVSTPATELLESGADPRLPLEAQEPSSVWPLGARRVVSYKWATPSLNKLKTLTSQATGPGIAPTLTAKLVQEIQEAKAGGFLEVSLWRRVSHEEVKLRCAAAETNAREVADAVRIEPSLGQVQMYATSLYSRIEEDPSALVADLAVDSDHMSTDGRHEEEEWEFSVMLNDRVALNVEEVADVYLPFTDANGNPLPQGEYRVLVRAFDKETNPRLHPALCAESFSEPVRVIDVIPGLISQFFKTENPAEEAKAVTEIPADDFVPFCAFLRDNGLDIPLRCEFEADVIPGLISQFFKTENPAEEAKAVTEIPADDFVPFCAFLRDNGLDIPLRCEFEAGQVLTASGAVFMQYFLELLRSEEFHRSHAQSGLTDIQFSIEPLVRAHWGVHNPGASDWEWATSRRRVLDRAMQVEREWWFPNEMLDVSDTSVGSTNGLTPQIHPATVRYGLELCTVLTAEGSAMNRAGLSARCLVNGTGAAESIVFDSDRCASSSRTPIDDALSVARDALRSAHDRHNTLSAFRQGPLAKQSQMMLFCGINAYEFGGMYARTYAYAFNKAKNELEEEAFAGRKVLGVGDEEKERLSERPVTSQDVDRFASTTHPEQRMTQFTPRVGPGATPIEDPGADQKSQWGR
;
A
#
# COMPACT_ATOMS: atom_id res chain seq x y z
N MET A 1 62.58 13.47 2.02
CA MET A 1 63.54 14.58 2.19
C MET A 1 63.55 14.95 3.68
N PHE A 2 64.72 14.88 4.33
CA PHE A 2 64.89 14.92 5.79
C PHE A 2 64.65 16.31 6.41
N ARG A 3 63.78 16.41 7.42
CA ARG A 3 63.91 17.20 8.68
C ARG A 3 62.57 17.29 9.43
N ALA A 4 62.43 16.53 10.52
CA ALA A 4 61.91 16.98 11.82
C ALA A 4 61.87 15.78 12.78
N LEU A 5 62.66 15.89 13.84
CA LEU A 5 62.86 14.92 14.91
C LEU A 5 61.71 14.95 15.92
N ARG A 6 61.36 13.76 16.41
CA ARG A 6 60.93 13.42 17.78
C ARG A 6 60.20 14.49 18.60
N PHE A 7 58.92 14.25 18.88
CA PHE A 7 58.34 14.40 20.22
C PHE A 7 57.31 13.28 20.43
N VAL A 8 57.67 12.29 21.25
CA VAL A 8 56.75 11.35 21.90
C VAL A 8 56.81 11.76 23.36
N GLU A 9 55.77 12.42 23.86
CA GLU A 9 55.54 12.54 25.29
C GLU A 9 54.48 11.52 25.71
N TYR A 10 54.91 10.64 26.60
CA TYR A 10 54.08 9.80 27.45
C TYR A 10 53.15 10.69 28.28
N THR A 11 51.83 10.58 28.09
CA THR A 11 50.86 11.03 29.10
C THR A 11 50.63 9.91 30.10
N HIS A 12 51.55 9.80 31.06
CA HIS A 12 51.21 9.26 32.38
C HIS A 12 50.14 10.17 33.00
N CYS A 13 49.15 9.58 33.68
CA CYS A 13 48.27 10.28 34.60
C CYS A 13 49.11 11.06 35.62
N HIS A 14 49.33 12.34 35.36
CA HIS A 14 49.72 13.26 36.39
C HIS A 14 48.52 13.46 37.31
N PHE A 15 48.61 12.86 38.51
CA PHE A 15 48.04 13.50 39.69
C PHE A 15 48.38 14.99 39.61
N TYR A 16 47.35 15.84 39.58
CA TYR A 16 47.50 17.28 39.74
C TYR A 16 48.11 17.56 41.12
N ASN A 17 49.44 17.51 41.21
CA ASN A 17 50.16 18.34 42.16
C ASN A 17 50.02 19.76 41.62
N ALA A 18 49.06 20.49 42.18
CA ALA A 18 48.89 21.92 41.98
C ALA A 18 50.16 22.65 42.45
N GLY A 19 51.14 22.76 41.56
CA GLY A 19 52.39 23.47 41.76
C GLY A 19 52.49 24.65 40.80
N ARG A 20 52.13 25.83 41.33
CA ARG A 20 52.49 27.18 40.82
C ARG A 20 51.95 27.58 39.44
N SER A 21 50.66 27.90 39.40
CA SER A 21 50.15 29.00 38.57
C SER A 21 49.36 29.93 39.49
N SER A 22 49.72 31.22 39.51
CA SER A 22 49.05 32.36 40.17
C SER A 22 47.57 32.16 40.57
N THR A 23 47.30 31.37 41.60
CA THR A 23 46.00 31.28 42.25
C THR A 23 45.91 32.48 43.17
N ARG A 24 45.00 33.40 42.88
CA ARG A 24 44.57 34.34 43.92
C ARG A 24 44.13 33.48 45.13
N PHE A 25 44.61 33.81 46.32
CA PHE A 25 44.49 32.98 47.54
C PHE A 25 43.06 32.63 47.99
N TYR A 26 42.01 33.10 47.30
CA TYR A 26 40.60 32.88 47.66
C TYR A 26 39.83 31.90 46.73
N THR A 27 40.43 31.36 45.66
CA THR A 27 39.76 30.39 44.75
C THR A 27 40.42 29.01 44.72
N PRO A 28 39.64 27.91 44.65
CA PRO A 28 38.18 27.87 44.54
C PRO A 28 37.49 28.19 45.87
N ILE A 29 36.36 28.91 45.83
CA ILE A 29 35.59 29.32 47.02
C ILE A 29 34.92 28.10 47.68
N TYR A 30 34.55 27.10 46.89
CA TYR A 30 33.93 25.85 47.30
C TYR A 30 34.49 24.68 46.47
N LYS A 31 34.31 23.44 46.94
CA LYS A 31 34.73 22.25 46.19
C LYS A 31 34.01 22.19 44.84
N PRO A 32 34.72 21.90 43.73
CA PRO A 32 34.08 21.61 42.45
C PRO A 32 33.05 20.49 42.59
N ALA A 33 32.01 20.53 41.77
CA ALA A 33 31.00 19.48 41.72
C ALA A 33 31.67 18.11 41.47
N GLN A 34 31.08 17.05 42.03
CA GLN A 34 31.52 15.68 41.77
C GLN A 34 31.33 15.34 40.28
N ALA A 35 32.16 14.43 39.76
CA ALA A 35 32.09 13.97 38.36
C ALA A 35 30.88 13.05 38.13
N LYS A 36 29.67 13.62 38.19
CA LYS A 36 28.40 12.93 37.96
C LYS A 36 28.03 12.99 36.47
N ASP A 37 27.72 11.84 35.88
CA ASP A 37 27.10 11.77 34.56
C ASP A 37 25.60 12.09 34.67
N HIS A 38 25.17 13.17 34.05
CA HIS A 38 23.77 13.60 34.00
C HIS A 38 23.00 13.05 32.80
N VAL A 39 23.69 12.52 31.78
CA VAL A 39 23.09 11.98 30.56
C VAL A 39 22.77 10.50 30.73
N GLY A 40 23.65 9.74 31.39
CA GLY A 40 23.51 8.31 31.65
C GLY A 40 22.11 7.91 32.15
N PRO A 41 21.62 8.46 33.28
CA PRO A 41 20.30 8.10 33.81
C PRO A 41 19.14 8.32 32.83
N LEU A 42 19.16 9.42 32.06
CA LEU A 42 18.08 9.75 31.12
C LEU A 42 18.02 8.76 29.95
N ARG A 43 19.17 8.43 29.34
CA ARG A 43 19.21 7.46 28.25
C ARG A 43 18.88 6.04 28.73
N ASP A 44 19.28 5.70 29.95
CA ASP A 44 19.05 4.36 30.50
C ASP A 44 17.56 4.14 30.81
N GLU A 45 16.86 5.18 31.27
CA GLU A 45 15.40 5.15 31.39
C GLU A 45 14.72 4.98 30.03
N ASP A 46 15.18 5.69 29.01
CA ASP A 46 14.61 5.62 27.67
C ASP A 46 14.84 4.25 27.02
N GLU A 47 16.04 3.67 27.15
CA GLU A 47 16.38 2.35 26.62
C GLU A 47 15.55 1.24 27.28
N GLN A 48 15.40 1.27 28.61
CA GLN A 48 14.60 0.30 29.37
C GLN A 48 13.11 0.36 29.01
N LYS A 49 12.59 1.55 28.67
CA LYS A 49 11.19 1.73 28.25
C LYS A 49 10.97 1.35 26.79
N THR A 50 11.93 1.60 25.91
CA THR A 50 11.76 1.48 24.46
C THR A 50 11.92 0.03 23.98
N LEU A 51 13.06 -0.60 24.30
CA LEU A 51 13.42 -1.94 23.79
C LEU A 51 13.12 -2.08 22.27
N TRP A 52 12.61 -3.23 21.81
CA TRP A 52 12.13 -3.40 20.43
C TRP A 52 10.67 -2.96 20.28
N GLY A 53 10.28 -2.49 19.10
CA GLY A 53 8.89 -2.19 18.78
C GLY A 53 8.08 -3.45 18.50
N ASP A 54 6.99 -3.67 19.23
CA ASP A 54 6.05 -4.76 18.97
C ASP A 54 5.02 -4.40 17.87
N SER A 55 4.74 -3.11 17.69
CA SER A 55 3.61 -2.65 16.89
C SER A 55 4.05 -1.87 15.65
N THR A 56 3.89 -2.55 14.51
CA THR A 56 3.43 -1.88 13.29
C THR A 56 2.26 -0.96 13.69
N PRO A 57 2.27 0.37 13.40
CA PRO A 57 1.26 1.31 13.88
C PRO A 57 -0.18 0.84 13.65
N ILE A 58 -0.40 0.13 12.53
CA ILE A 58 -1.64 -0.57 12.22
C ILE A 58 -1.32 -2.07 12.08
N PRO A 59 -1.41 -2.85 13.17
CA PRO A 59 -0.88 -4.21 13.23
C PRO A 59 -1.81 -5.25 12.59
N ASP A 60 -3.09 -4.94 12.44
CA ASP A 60 -4.13 -5.85 11.96
C ASP A 60 -5.21 -5.13 11.15
N LEU A 61 -6.08 -5.91 10.50
CA LEU A 61 -7.15 -5.42 9.62
C LEU A 61 -8.22 -4.64 10.38
N GLY A 62 -8.69 -5.10 11.54
CA GLY A 62 -9.72 -4.40 12.32
C GLY A 62 -9.26 -3.02 12.80
N THR A 63 -7.99 -2.89 13.17
CA THR A 63 -7.36 -1.61 13.49
C THR A 63 -7.19 -0.75 12.25
N ALA A 64 -6.90 -1.34 11.08
CA ALA A 64 -6.85 -0.63 9.81
C ALA A 64 -8.20 -0.04 9.40
N ILE A 65 -9.30 -0.78 9.55
CA ILE A 65 -10.67 -0.30 9.28
C ILE A 65 -10.98 0.91 10.19
N ARG A 66 -10.69 0.81 11.49
CA ARG A 66 -10.88 1.93 12.43
C ARG A 66 -10.02 3.13 12.09
N ALA A 67 -8.76 2.92 11.72
CA ALA A 67 -7.83 3.99 11.33
C ALA A 67 -8.30 4.69 10.04
N TRP A 68 -8.69 3.91 9.01
CA TRP A 68 -9.18 4.43 7.74
C TRP A 68 -10.41 5.31 7.92
N ILE A 69 -11.37 4.91 8.77
CA ILE A 69 -12.53 5.75 9.14
C ILE A 69 -12.07 7.00 9.91
N ARG A 70 -11.14 6.85 10.87
CA ARG A 70 -10.62 7.96 11.68
C ARG A 70 -9.83 8.99 10.86
N PHE A 71 -9.28 8.60 9.71
CA PHE A 71 -8.67 9.54 8.76
C PHE A 71 -9.68 10.46 8.06
N GLY A 72 -10.98 10.30 8.35
CA GLY A 72 -12.06 11.10 7.79
C GLY A 72 -12.71 10.49 6.56
N ASN A 73 -12.37 9.23 6.22
CA ASN A 73 -12.97 8.55 5.08
C ASN A 73 -14.36 8.00 5.44
N ASP A 74 -15.34 8.34 4.60
CA ASP A 74 -16.67 7.74 4.62
C ASP A 74 -16.69 6.42 3.82
N PRO A 75 -17.17 5.30 4.40
CA PRO A 75 -17.20 4.00 3.72
C PRO A 75 -17.91 3.98 2.37
N VAL A 76 -18.97 4.77 2.19
CA VAL A 76 -19.76 4.79 0.96
C VAL A 76 -19.16 5.75 -0.05
N LEU A 77 -18.85 6.98 0.37
CA LEU A 77 -18.42 8.04 -0.55
C LEU A 77 -16.97 7.86 -0.99
N HIS A 78 -16.07 7.49 -0.07
CA HIS A 78 -14.62 7.47 -0.36
C HIS A 78 -14.12 6.17 -1.00
N THR A 79 -15.01 5.18 -1.17
CA THR A 79 -14.76 3.96 -1.95
C THR A 79 -15.44 3.97 -3.32
N ALA A 80 -16.29 4.98 -3.60
CA ALA A 80 -17.08 5.05 -4.82
C ALA A 80 -16.36 5.69 -6.01
N PHE A 81 -15.39 6.60 -5.79
CA PHE A 81 -14.77 7.32 -6.89
C PHE A 81 -13.75 6.48 -7.69
N PRO A 82 -13.65 6.70 -9.01
CA PRO A 82 -12.74 6.00 -9.90
C PRO A 82 -11.27 6.30 -9.61
N VAL A 83 -10.37 5.47 -10.15
CA VAL A 83 -8.91 5.64 -10.04
C VAL A 83 -8.41 6.49 -11.19
N ALA A 84 -7.64 7.53 -10.89
CA ALA A 84 -6.94 8.29 -11.91
C ALA A 84 -5.60 7.62 -12.26
N ARG A 85 -5.35 7.39 -13.54
CA ARG A 85 -4.08 6.92 -14.10
C ARG A 85 -3.73 7.76 -15.32
N SER A 86 -2.56 8.41 -15.30
CA SER A 86 -2.06 9.25 -16.40
C SER A 86 -3.09 10.27 -16.93
N GLY A 87 -3.86 10.89 -16.03
CA GLY A 87 -4.88 11.88 -16.38
C GLY A 87 -6.19 11.31 -16.92
N ARG A 88 -6.36 9.98 -16.95
CA ARG A 88 -7.61 9.31 -17.31
C ARG A 88 -8.20 8.61 -16.08
N TYR A 89 -9.51 8.76 -15.89
CA TYR A 89 -10.23 8.01 -14.87
C TYR A 89 -10.58 6.63 -15.40
N GLN A 90 -10.08 5.60 -14.73
CA GLN A 90 -10.44 4.20 -14.96
C GLN A 90 -11.36 3.72 -13.83
N GLN A 91 -12.44 3.03 -14.19
CA GLN A 91 -13.24 2.32 -13.19
C GLN A 91 -12.53 1.01 -12.84
N VAL A 92 -12.27 0.81 -11.54
CA VAL A 92 -11.75 -0.45 -10.99
C VAL A 92 -12.83 -1.53 -11.17
N GLY A 93 -12.63 -2.40 -12.17
CA GLY A 93 -13.59 -3.43 -12.56
C GLY A 93 -13.37 -4.71 -11.76
N HIS A 94 -14.22 -4.98 -10.77
CA HIS A 94 -14.34 -6.32 -10.16
C HIS A 94 -15.31 -7.25 -10.93
N GLY A 95 -15.63 -6.91 -12.18
CA GLY A 95 -16.43 -7.75 -13.07
C GLY A 95 -15.53 -8.56 -14.01
N PHE A 96 -15.93 -9.80 -14.30
CA PHE A 96 -15.26 -10.78 -15.17
C PHE A 96 -14.91 -10.27 -16.60
N HIS A 97 -15.29 -9.06 -17.00
CA HIS A 97 -15.13 -8.57 -18.37
C HIS A 97 -14.15 -7.40 -18.56
N ASN A 98 -13.62 -6.77 -17.49
CA ASN A 98 -12.61 -5.71 -17.64
C ASN A 98 -11.15 -6.22 -17.63
N GLN A 99 -10.91 -7.53 -17.60
CA GLN A 99 -9.56 -8.12 -17.56
C GLN A 99 -8.74 -7.93 -18.86
N GLY A 100 -9.31 -7.30 -19.90
CA GLY A 100 -8.67 -7.18 -21.22
C GLY A 100 -8.04 -5.83 -21.58
N LYS A 101 -8.12 -4.80 -20.74
CA LYS A 101 -7.55 -3.47 -21.05
C LYS A 101 -6.23 -3.26 -20.32
N GLU A 102 -5.15 -3.40 -21.09
CA GLU A 102 -3.74 -3.26 -20.72
C GLU A 102 -3.35 -4.15 -19.53
N GLU A 103 -2.62 -5.24 -19.78
CA GLU A 103 -1.96 -6.04 -18.72
C GLU A 103 -0.94 -5.15 -17.98
N HIS A 104 -1.43 -4.32 -17.07
CA HIS A 104 -0.61 -3.50 -16.22
C HIS A 104 -0.15 -4.34 -15.04
N THR A 105 1.15 -4.30 -14.76
CA THR A 105 1.76 -4.95 -13.60
C THR A 105 1.42 -4.27 -12.26
N LEU A 106 0.58 -3.23 -12.28
CA LEU A 106 0.18 -2.45 -11.10
C LEU A 106 -1.02 -3.08 -10.38
N PRO A 107 -1.09 -2.99 -9.04
CA PRO A 107 -2.23 -3.51 -8.29
C PRO A 107 -3.53 -2.78 -8.67
N ASP A 108 -4.64 -3.51 -8.76
CA ASP A 108 -5.96 -2.94 -9.01
C ASP A 108 -6.62 -2.55 -7.69
N SER A 109 -6.40 -1.31 -7.26
CA SER A 109 -6.89 -0.78 -5.99
C SER A 109 -7.25 0.71 -6.09
N THR A 110 -8.36 1.09 -5.45
CA THR A 110 -8.78 2.49 -5.25
C THR A 110 -7.99 3.20 -4.17
N SER A 111 -7.30 2.46 -3.31
CA SER A 111 -6.54 3.00 -2.19
C SER A 111 -5.14 3.39 -2.64
N PRO A 112 -4.68 4.64 -2.39
CA PRO A 112 -3.31 5.03 -2.69
C PRO A 112 -2.28 4.23 -1.87
N PHE A 113 -2.66 3.76 -0.68
CA PHE A 113 -1.80 2.92 0.16
C PHE A 113 -1.37 1.60 -0.48
N ALA A 114 -2.10 1.11 -1.51
CA ALA A 114 -1.72 -0.08 -2.26
C ALA A 114 -0.46 0.13 -3.13
N TYR A 115 -0.14 1.38 -3.43
CA TYR A 115 1.01 1.79 -4.26
C TYR A 115 2.16 2.34 -3.40
N ALA A 116 2.08 2.21 -2.07
CA ALA A 116 3.11 2.70 -1.17
C ALA A 116 4.43 1.92 -1.31
N GLU A 117 5.51 2.66 -1.56
CA GLU A 117 6.87 2.15 -1.65
C GLU A 117 7.86 3.17 -1.06
N ASP A 118 9.13 2.78 -0.95
CA ASP A 118 10.21 3.68 -0.54
C ASP A 118 10.58 4.67 -1.64
N TYR A 119 11.17 5.81 -1.28
CA TYR A 119 11.55 6.89 -2.20
C TYR A 119 12.47 6.44 -3.34
N VAL A 120 13.28 5.40 -3.11
CA VAL A 120 14.17 4.82 -4.13
C VAL A 120 13.48 3.81 -5.06
N GLY A 121 12.15 3.70 -5.00
CA GLY A 121 11.35 2.77 -5.81
C GLY A 121 11.50 1.32 -5.36
N THR A 122 11.46 1.08 -4.04
CA THR A 122 11.62 -0.29 -3.50
C THR A 122 10.53 -0.64 -2.48
N ASN A 123 10.09 -1.89 -2.49
CA ASN A 123 9.18 -2.45 -1.49
C ASN A 123 9.57 -3.90 -1.17
N LEU A 124 10.16 -4.09 0.01
CA LEU A 124 10.62 -5.40 0.51
C LEU A 124 9.54 -6.16 1.32
N VAL A 125 8.29 -5.67 1.36
CA VAL A 125 7.29 -6.13 2.34
C VAL A 125 6.08 -6.77 1.68
N PHE A 126 5.39 -6.07 0.79
CA PHE A 126 4.15 -6.55 0.16
C PHE A 126 4.16 -6.40 -1.38
N GLY A 127 5.30 -6.00 -1.96
CA GLY A 127 5.47 -5.96 -3.41
C GLY A 127 5.34 -7.35 -4.05
N SER A 128 5.16 -7.37 -5.38
CA SER A 128 5.15 -8.62 -6.13
C SER A 128 6.50 -9.37 -5.99
N PRO A 129 6.55 -10.70 -6.21
CA PRO A 129 7.80 -11.45 -6.12
C PRO A 129 8.91 -10.93 -7.06
N ALA A 130 8.56 -10.32 -8.20
CA ALA A 130 9.51 -9.64 -9.06
C ALA A 130 10.05 -8.36 -8.40
N HIS A 131 9.15 -7.50 -7.92
CA HIS A 131 9.50 -6.23 -7.31
C HIS A 131 10.30 -6.39 -6.00
N VAL A 132 10.02 -7.40 -5.18
CA VAL A 132 10.81 -7.70 -3.96
C VAL A 132 12.24 -8.13 -4.33
N ARG A 133 12.42 -8.93 -5.37
CA ARG A 133 13.76 -9.37 -5.83
C ARG A 133 14.57 -8.19 -6.37
N GLU A 134 13.94 -7.33 -7.18
CA GLU A 134 14.57 -6.11 -7.70
C GLU A 134 14.93 -5.14 -6.57
N SER A 135 14.01 -4.93 -5.63
CA SER A 135 14.23 -4.11 -4.43
C SER A 135 15.42 -4.59 -3.60
N ALA A 136 15.51 -5.91 -3.36
CA ALA A 136 16.63 -6.49 -2.62
C ALA A 136 17.96 -6.32 -3.37
N ALA A 137 17.97 -6.44 -4.70
CA ALA A 137 19.16 -6.23 -5.53
C ALA A 137 19.63 -4.77 -5.52
N VAL A 138 18.70 -3.81 -5.58
CA VAL A 138 18.99 -2.37 -5.47
C VAL A 138 19.67 -2.06 -4.14
N TRP A 139 19.09 -2.52 -3.02
CA TRP A 139 19.67 -2.32 -1.70
C TRP A 139 21.00 -3.06 -1.53
N ALA A 140 21.12 -4.30 -2.02
CA ALA A 140 22.37 -5.06 -1.97
C ALA A 140 23.51 -4.33 -2.69
N SER A 141 23.24 -3.78 -3.88
CA SER A 141 24.21 -2.99 -4.66
C SER A 141 24.60 -1.69 -3.93
N TYR A 142 23.64 -0.99 -3.33
CA TYR A 142 23.92 0.21 -2.53
C TYR A 142 24.82 -0.10 -1.33
N PHE A 143 24.48 -1.11 -0.53
CA PHE A 143 25.25 -1.46 0.66
C PHE A 143 26.61 -2.07 0.32
N GLU A 144 26.72 -2.84 -0.77
CA GLU A 144 28.00 -3.31 -1.29
C GLU A 144 28.95 -2.13 -1.56
N ARG A 145 28.52 -1.13 -2.32
CA ARG A 145 29.32 0.08 -2.61
C ARG A 145 29.65 0.86 -1.34
N ARG A 146 28.66 1.04 -0.45
CA ARG A 146 28.83 1.75 0.82
C ARG A 146 29.90 1.12 1.69
N TYR A 147 29.86 -0.21 1.87
CA TYR A 147 30.79 -0.91 2.75
C TYR A 147 32.15 -1.15 2.10
N ILE A 148 32.25 -1.31 0.78
CA ILE A 148 33.54 -1.27 0.07
C ILE A 148 34.24 0.06 0.34
N SER A 149 33.55 1.19 0.14
CA SER A 149 34.12 2.52 0.36
C SER A 149 34.59 2.73 1.81
N ARG A 150 33.81 2.27 2.80
CA ARG A 150 34.22 2.34 4.21
C ARG A 150 35.43 1.46 4.52
N LEU A 151 35.49 0.24 4.00
CA LEU A 151 36.64 -0.66 4.19
C LEU A 151 37.92 -0.06 3.59
N ARG A 152 37.81 0.62 2.45
CA ARG A 152 38.91 1.40 1.87
C ARG A 152 39.34 2.52 2.82
N GLN A 153 38.42 3.35 3.28
CA GLN A 153 38.72 4.49 4.17
C GLN A 153 39.33 4.09 5.52
N SER A 154 39.08 2.88 6.00
CA SER A 154 39.70 2.35 7.22
C SER A 154 41.20 2.03 7.06
N ARG A 155 41.72 2.03 5.83
CA ARG A 155 43.13 1.74 5.53
C ARG A 155 43.94 3.02 5.32
N ARG A 156 45.21 3.01 5.76
CA ARG A 156 46.10 4.17 5.68
C ARG A 156 46.32 4.65 4.24
N THR A 157 46.48 3.74 3.27
CA THR A 157 46.72 4.08 1.86
C THR A 157 45.63 5.02 1.34
N VAL A 158 44.37 4.63 1.51
CA VAL A 158 43.23 5.40 1.01
C VAL A 158 42.96 6.63 1.86
N ALA A 159 43.11 6.53 3.19
CA ALA A 159 42.93 7.68 4.08
C ALA A 159 43.89 8.85 3.72
N ASN A 160 45.08 8.55 3.21
CA ASN A 160 46.05 9.56 2.75
C ASN A 160 45.61 10.29 1.47
N HIS A 161 44.61 9.80 0.73
CA HIS A 161 44.08 10.46 -0.47
C HIS A 161 42.88 11.37 -0.16
N VAL A 162 42.27 11.26 1.02
CA VAL A 162 41.07 12.03 1.38
C VAL A 162 41.43 13.51 1.58
N GLY A 163 40.72 14.41 0.90
CA GLY A 163 40.90 15.86 1.04
C GLY A 163 42.10 16.44 0.28
N LEU A 164 42.67 15.71 -0.68
CA LEU A 164 43.77 16.18 -1.51
C LEU A 164 43.30 16.50 -2.94
N MET A 165 43.81 17.60 -3.51
CA MET A 165 43.54 17.97 -4.93
C MET A 165 44.07 16.93 -5.93
N ASN A 166 45.09 16.17 -5.55
CA ASN A 166 45.73 15.15 -6.40
C ASN A 166 45.22 13.73 -6.10
N ALA A 167 44.04 13.59 -5.47
CA ALA A 167 43.47 12.30 -5.17
C ALA A 167 43.06 11.55 -6.46
N PRO A 168 43.32 10.24 -6.57
CA PRO A 168 42.91 9.47 -7.73
C PRO A 168 41.38 9.30 -7.75
N GLU A 169 40.72 9.68 -8.85
CA GLU A 169 39.25 9.69 -8.96
C GLU A 169 38.59 8.32 -8.75
N THR A 170 39.22 7.24 -9.23
CA THR A 170 38.68 5.86 -9.11
C THR A 170 38.79 5.29 -7.69
N PHE A 171 39.64 5.86 -6.84
CA PHE A 171 39.76 5.50 -5.41
C PHE A 171 39.89 3.98 -5.15
N GLU A 172 40.65 3.27 -5.99
CA GLU A 172 40.96 1.85 -5.80
C GLU A 172 41.99 1.64 -4.69
N ASP A 173 41.87 0.50 -3.99
CA ASP A 173 42.78 0.06 -2.94
C ASP A 173 43.51 -1.23 -3.35
N GLU A 174 44.62 -1.55 -2.70
CA GLU A 174 45.39 -2.76 -3.01
C GLU A 174 44.57 -4.06 -2.89
N ALA A 175 43.63 -4.12 -1.95
CA ALA A 175 42.78 -5.30 -1.74
C ALA A 175 41.58 -5.39 -2.72
N ASP A 176 41.43 -4.45 -3.65
CA ASP A 176 40.44 -4.56 -4.73
C ASP A 176 40.95 -5.35 -5.94
N ARG A 177 42.26 -5.66 -5.96
CA ARG A 177 42.90 -6.36 -7.08
C ARG A 177 43.05 -7.86 -6.77
N PRO A 178 42.53 -8.76 -7.62
CA PRO A 178 42.58 -10.21 -7.37
C PRO A 178 43.99 -10.81 -7.28
N ASP A 179 44.99 -10.16 -7.89
CA ASP A 179 46.39 -10.58 -7.93
C ASP A 179 47.20 -10.16 -6.70
N THR A 180 46.65 -9.28 -5.85
CA THR A 180 47.31 -8.84 -4.61
C THR A 180 47.50 -9.99 -3.65
N LYS A 181 48.74 -10.18 -3.18
CA LYS A 181 49.11 -11.18 -2.16
C LYS A 181 49.01 -10.58 -0.76
N TRP A 182 48.85 -11.42 0.27
CA TRP A 182 48.83 -10.99 1.67
C TRP A 182 50.05 -10.17 2.10
N SER A 183 51.23 -10.44 1.53
CA SER A 183 52.46 -9.67 1.80
C SER A 183 52.45 -8.25 1.22
N GLN A 184 51.49 -7.92 0.34
CA GLN A 184 51.32 -6.60 -0.27
C GLN A 184 50.23 -5.78 0.41
N ASP A 185 49.31 -6.43 1.12
CA ASP A 185 48.20 -5.79 1.82
C ASP A 185 48.68 -4.96 3.02
N THR A 186 48.33 -3.68 3.08
CA THR A 186 48.84 -2.76 4.12
C THR A 186 48.32 -3.13 5.50
N PHE A 187 47.06 -3.52 5.63
CA PHE A 187 46.48 -3.90 6.92
C PHE A 187 47.13 -5.18 7.45
N MET A 188 47.30 -6.19 6.61
CA MET A 188 47.99 -7.43 6.97
C MET A 188 49.46 -7.20 7.35
N ARG A 189 50.15 -6.23 6.71
CA ARG A 189 51.50 -5.82 7.13
C ARG A 189 51.53 -5.24 8.54
N GLU A 190 50.55 -4.42 8.90
CA GLU A 190 50.42 -3.90 10.27
C GLU A 190 50.17 -5.04 11.26
N CYS A 191 49.25 -5.95 10.94
CA CYS A 191 48.97 -7.15 11.74
C CYS A 191 50.22 -8.03 11.92
N SER A 192 50.95 -8.31 10.84
CA SER A 192 52.19 -9.11 10.88
C SER A 192 53.28 -8.46 11.71
N TYR A 193 53.45 -7.13 11.62
CA TYR A 193 54.44 -6.40 12.42
C TYR A 193 54.10 -6.44 13.91
N LEU A 194 52.82 -6.26 14.26
CA LEU A 194 52.37 -6.32 15.65
C LEU A 194 52.41 -7.75 16.21
N ALA A 195 52.10 -8.76 15.40
CA ALA A 195 52.23 -10.16 15.77
C ALA A 195 53.70 -10.53 16.08
N GLU A 196 54.66 -10.14 15.24
CA GLU A 196 56.07 -10.42 15.50
C GLU A 196 56.57 -9.71 16.77
N LYS A 197 56.13 -8.46 16.99
CA LYS A 197 56.57 -7.63 18.12
C LYS A 197 55.98 -8.06 19.46
N PHE A 198 54.69 -8.39 19.51
CA PHE A 198 53.95 -8.62 20.76
C PHE A 198 53.56 -10.08 20.97
N LEU A 199 53.11 -10.78 19.92
CA LEU A 199 52.77 -12.21 19.99
C LEU A 199 54.00 -13.11 19.84
N ARG A 200 55.12 -12.58 19.33
CA ARG A 200 56.39 -13.28 19.03
C ARG A 200 56.25 -14.35 17.94
N GLU A 201 55.32 -14.14 17.01
CA GLU A 201 55.08 -15.03 15.88
C GLU A 201 55.23 -14.32 14.53
N LYS A 202 55.78 -15.04 13.55
CA LYS A 202 55.87 -14.58 12.16
C LYS A 202 54.72 -15.16 11.36
N VAL A 203 53.83 -14.29 10.89
CA VAL A 203 52.60 -14.66 10.18
C VAL A 203 52.64 -14.13 8.75
N SER A 204 52.24 -14.95 7.78
CA SER A 204 52.34 -14.62 6.35
C SER A 204 51.00 -14.33 5.67
N ASN A 205 49.89 -14.67 6.33
CA ASN A 205 48.53 -14.47 5.87
C ASN A 205 47.58 -14.23 7.06
N MET A 206 46.36 -13.80 6.76
CA MET A 206 45.38 -13.43 7.78
C MET A 206 44.92 -14.62 8.63
N GLN A 207 44.83 -15.82 8.05
CA GLN A 207 44.46 -17.03 8.79
C GLN A 207 45.51 -17.39 9.87
N GLN A 208 46.80 -17.33 9.52
CA GLN A 208 47.89 -17.54 10.47
C GLN A 208 47.91 -16.48 11.57
N PHE A 209 47.62 -15.22 11.22
CA PHE A 209 47.54 -14.13 12.19
C PHE A 209 46.42 -14.34 13.22
N GLU A 210 45.20 -14.64 12.76
CA GLU A 210 44.09 -14.86 13.68
C GLU A 210 44.26 -16.13 14.52
N ALA A 211 44.89 -17.18 13.98
CA ALA A 211 45.27 -18.36 14.74
C ALA A 211 46.29 -18.05 15.83
N ALA A 212 47.36 -17.31 15.49
CA ALA A 212 48.38 -16.87 16.45
C ALA A 212 47.77 -16.02 17.59
N LEU A 213 46.84 -15.12 17.26
CA LEU A 213 46.16 -14.28 18.25
C LEU A 213 45.26 -15.11 19.18
N LYS A 214 44.62 -16.17 18.67
CA LYS A 214 43.80 -17.10 19.44
C LYS A 214 44.59 -18.02 20.36
N GLU A 215 45.87 -18.27 20.07
CA GLU A 215 46.78 -19.12 20.86
C GLU A 215 47.69 -18.30 21.80
N ALA A 216 47.51 -16.98 21.83
CA ALA A 216 48.33 -16.06 22.61
C ALA A 216 48.16 -16.24 24.13
N SER A 217 49.24 -16.03 24.89
CA SER A 217 49.14 -15.92 26.35
C SER A 217 48.43 -14.62 26.76
N PRO A 218 47.82 -14.54 27.96
CA PRO A 218 47.13 -13.33 28.42
C PRO A 218 47.98 -12.06 28.34
N GLU A 219 49.28 -12.16 28.67
CA GLU A 219 50.22 -11.04 28.60
C GLU A 219 50.47 -10.57 27.16
N ALA A 220 50.71 -11.50 26.24
CA ALA A 220 50.93 -11.19 24.83
C ALA A 220 49.65 -10.64 24.17
N TYR A 221 48.50 -11.21 24.52
CA TYR A 221 47.18 -10.76 24.07
C TYR A 221 46.92 -9.30 24.47
N LEU A 222 47.10 -8.95 25.74
CA LEU A 222 46.92 -7.58 26.22
C LEU A 222 47.90 -6.61 25.56
N ALA A 223 49.19 -6.97 25.48
CA ALA A 223 50.20 -6.13 24.85
C ALA A 223 49.91 -5.88 23.35
N PHE A 224 49.35 -6.87 22.65
CA PHE A 224 48.89 -6.71 21.27
C PHE A 224 47.73 -5.72 21.18
N TYR A 225 46.66 -5.90 21.98
CA TYR A 225 45.49 -5.02 21.97
C TYR A 225 45.75 -3.61 22.56
N ASP A 226 46.84 -3.41 23.28
CA ASP A 226 47.33 -2.06 23.66
C ASP A 226 47.90 -1.31 22.45
N ALA A 227 48.61 -2.02 21.57
CA ALA A 227 49.25 -1.43 20.40
C ALA A 227 48.34 -1.39 19.15
N PHE A 228 47.32 -2.26 19.10
CA PHE A 228 46.41 -2.38 17.97
C PHE A 228 45.21 -1.45 18.12
N GLN A 229 44.98 -0.61 17.10
CA GLN A 229 44.00 0.48 17.17
C GLN A 229 42.69 0.21 16.40
N GLN A 230 42.63 -0.86 15.59
CA GLN A 230 41.52 -1.09 14.67
C GLN A 230 40.66 -2.29 15.08
N GLN A 231 39.69 -2.07 15.96
CA GLN A 231 38.70 -3.09 16.31
C GLN A 231 37.77 -3.42 15.13
N THR A 232 37.31 -2.40 14.39
CA THR A 232 36.34 -2.54 13.31
C THR A 232 36.80 -1.81 12.05
N GLN A 233 36.76 -2.50 10.91
CA GLN A 233 37.04 -1.90 9.60
C GLN A 233 35.77 -1.41 8.90
N THR A 234 34.63 -2.07 9.12
CA THR A 234 33.34 -1.74 8.48
C THR A 234 32.62 -0.60 9.19
N GLN A 235 32.94 -0.37 10.46
CA GLN A 235 32.27 0.56 11.37
C GLN A 235 30.76 0.26 11.53
N ILE A 236 30.36 -0.99 11.29
CA ILE A 236 29.03 -1.49 11.65
C ILE A 236 29.05 -1.77 13.16
N PRO A 237 28.03 -1.30 13.93
CA PRO A 237 27.97 -1.53 15.37
C PRO A 237 27.77 -3.02 15.66
N LEU A 238 28.80 -3.66 16.21
CA LEU A 238 28.78 -5.06 16.61
C LEU A 238 29.29 -5.20 18.04
N PRO A 239 28.82 -6.18 18.81
CA PRO A 239 29.46 -6.54 20.07
C PRO A 239 30.93 -6.86 19.86
N SER A 240 31.74 -6.61 20.88
CA SER A 240 33.18 -6.82 20.80
C SER A 240 33.72 -7.48 22.08
N PRO A 241 34.88 -8.15 22.02
CA PRO A 241 35.50 -8.70 23.21
C PRO A 241 35.73 -7.61 24.26
N SER A 242 35.55 -7.95 25.53
CA SER A 242 35.61 -6.99 26.66
C SER A 242 36.98 -6.34 26.84
N VAL A 243 38.00 -6.83 26.12
CA VAL A 243 39.31 -6.18 25.96
C VAL A 243 39.22 -4.73 25.46
N TRP A 244 38.15 -4.37 24.73
CA TRP A 244 37.92 -3.02 24.21
C TRP A 244 37.08 -2.14 25.15
N HIS A 245 36.57 -2.67 26.25
CA HIS A 245 35.69 -1.97 27.19
C HIS A 245 36.36 -1.71 28.52
N TYR A 246 37.03 -2.74 29.04
CA TYR A 246 37.67 -2.63 30.34
C TYR A 246 39.02 -1.94 30.23
N GLU A 247 39.28 -1.03 31.16
CA GLU A 247 40.56 -0.37 31.34
C GLU A 247 41.30 -0.93 32.57
N GLY A 248 42.63 -0.77 32.60
CA GLY A 248 43.46 -1.09 33.76
C GLY A 248 43.35 -2.53 34.28
N GLU A 249 43.23 -2.70 35.59
CA GLU A 249 43.22 -4.00 36.28
C GLU A 249 42.03 -4.88 35.90
N ARG A 250 40.88 -4.26 35.61
CA ARG A 250 39.69 -5.00 35.18
C ARG A 250 39.93 -5.71 33.85
N ARG A 251 40.62 -5.04 32.92
CA ARG A 251 41.01 -5.61 31.62
C ARG A 251 41.94 -6.80 31.79
N LYS A 252 42.94 -6.67 32.67
CA LYS A 252 43.94 -7.71 32.93
C LYS A 252 43.30 -8.95 33.54
N SER A 253 42.52 -8.78 34.61
CA SER A 253 41.85 -9.89 35.30
C SER A 253 40.81 -10.61 34.42
N TRP A 254 40.10 -9.88 33.55
CA TRP A 254 39.22 -10.51 32.55
C TRP A 254 40.02 -11.35 31.55
N ALA A 255 41.11 -10.81 31.00
CA ALA A 255 41.91 -11.52 29.99
C ALA A 255 42.54 -12.80 30.57
N GLU A 256 43.04 -12.76 31.81
CA GLU A 256 43.58 -13.94 32.51
C GLU A 256 42.54 -15.07 32.63
N LYS A 257 41.26 -14.73 32.86
CA LYS A 257 40.16 -15.72 32.93
C LYS A 257 39.70 -16.17 31.55
N TYR A 258 39.41 -15.22 30.65
CA TYR A 258 38.84 -15.49 29.33
C TYR A 258 39.80 -16.28 28.44
N VAL A 259 41.08 -15.89 28.37
CA VAL A 259 42.05 -16.56 27.50
C VAL A 259 42.25 -18.03 27.90
N ALA A 260 42.28 -18.32 29.21
CA ALA A 260 42.34 -19.70 29.70
C ALA A 260 41.11 -20.51 29.26
N LEU A 261 39.90 -19.98 29.50
CA LEU A 261 38.64 -20.63 29.07
C LEU A 261 38.56 -20.81 27.55
N SER A 262 39.02 -19.82 26.79
CA SER A 262 39.04 -19.84 25.32
C SER A 262 40.00 -20.91 24.80
N HIS A 263 41.18 -21.09 25.40
CA HIS A 263 42.09 -22.17 25.02
C HIS A 263 41.48 -23.55 25.27
N ASP A 264 40.79 -23.74 26.39
CA ASP A 264 40.12 -25.01 26.69
C ASP A 264 38.96 -25.26 25.72
N ALA A 265 38.16 -24.23 25.41
CA ALA A 265 37.12 -24.31 24.38
C ALA A 265 37.71 -24.64 22.99
N GLN A 266 38.81 -24.00 22.59
CA GLN A 266 39.47 -24.32 21.33
C GLN A 266 39.94 -25.78 21.26
N ARG A 267 40.48 -26.34 22.36
CA ARG A 267 40.84 -27.76 22.43
C ARG A 267 39.60 -28.66 22.32
N PHE A 268 38.50 -28.29 23.00
CA PHE A 268 37.23 -29.00 22.89
C PHE A 268 36.72 -29.04 21.45
N PHE A 269 36.67 -27.89 20.76
CA PHE A 269 36.23 -27.81 19.36
C PHE A 269 37.17 -28.57 18.41
N LYS A 270 38.49 -28.40 18.53
CA LYS A 270 39.48 -29.02 17.64
C LYS A 270 39.55 -30.54 17.84
N ASN A 271 39.47 -31.05 19.07
CA ASN A 271 39.79 -32.44 19.37
C ASN A 271 38.56 -33.33 19.61
N ILE A 272 37.52 -32.82 20.28
CA ILE A 272 36.36 -33.62 20.71
C ILE A 272 35.20 -33.38 19.74
N LEU A 273 34.70 -32.15 19.66
CA LEU A 273 33.53 -31.82 18.84
C LEU A 273 33.77 -32.08 17.34
N SER A 274 34.99 -31.85 16.85
CA SER A 274 35.33 -32.13 15.45
C SER A 274 35.25 -33.62 15.08
N GLN A 275 35.47 -34.54 16.05
CA GLN A 275 35.36 -35.97 15.84
C GLN A 275 33.89 -36.37 15.73
N ASP A 276 33.06 -35.88 16.66
CA ASP A 276 31.61 -36.11 16.63
C ASP A 276 30.97 -35.57 15.35
N MET A 277 31.35 -34.36 14.96
CA MET A 277 30.93 -33.74 13.69
C MET A 277 31.33 -34.55 12.44
N LYS A 278 32.47 -35.24 12.46
CA LYS A 278 32.90 -36.13 11.36
C LYS A 278 32.16 -37.46 11.37
N SER A 279 31.74 -37.93 12.53
CA SER A 279 30.97 -39.19 12.67
C SER A 279 29.48 -39.04 12.36
N ALA A 280 28.93 -37.83 12.53
CA ALA A 280 27.55 -37.50 12.22
C ALA A 280 27.30 -37.49 10.70
N LYS A 281 26.25 -38.16 10.24
CA LYS A 281 25.91 -38.25 8.81
C LYS A 281 25.33 -36.96 8.26
N GLU A 282 24.57 -36.25 9.09
CA GLU A 282 23.93 -34.97 8.74
C GLU A 282 24.69 -33.75 9.29
N GLY A 283 25.96 -33.93 9.69
CA GLY A 283 26.83 -32.86 10.17
C GLY A 283 26.35 -32.22 11.48
N SER A 284 26.31 -30.88 11.54
CA SER A 284 26.01 -30.14 12.78
C SER A 284 24.59 -30.36 13.28
N TRP A 285 23.65 -30.60 12.37
CA TRP A 285 22.24 -30.79 12.71
C TRP A 285 22.04 -31.98 13.65
N GLU A 286 22.59 -33.15 13.31
CA GLU A 286 22.43 -34.38 14.09
C GLU A 286 23.01 -34.24 15.51
N VAL A 287 24.21 -33.64 15.62
CA VAL A 287 24.87 -33.39 16.92
C VAL A 287 24.00 -32.48 17.79
N LEU A 288 23.51 -31.37 17.22
CA LEU A 288 22.72 -30.38 17.96
C LEU A 288 21.32 -30.90 18.33
N GLN A 289 20.71 -31.76 17.52
CA GLN A 289 19.45 -32.42 17.86
C GLN A 289 19.60 -33.27 19.13
N LYS A 290 20.66 -34.09 19.21
CA LYS A 290 20.94 -34.89 20.41
C LYS A 290 21.18 -34.02 21.66
N VAL A 291 21.93 -32.93 21.52
CA VAL A 291 22.16 -31.96 22.59
C VAL A 291 20.84 -31.31 23.02
N SER A 292 19.99 -30.92 22.06
CA SER A 292 18.72 -30.24 22.34
C SER A 292 17.72 -31.09 23.15
N LEU A 293 17.75 -32.42 23.03
CA LEU A 293 16.91 -33.32 23.83
C LEU A 293 17.25 -33.24 25.33
N VAL A 294 18.54 -33.09 25.66
CA VAL A 294 18.99 -32.88 27.04
C VAL A 294 18.52 -31.52 27.54
N PHE A 295 18.71 -30.45 26.75
CA PHE A 295 18.23 -29.10 27.10
C PHE A 295 16.71 -29.02 27.23
N SER A 296 15.95 -29.80 26.46
CA SER A 296 14.49 -29.93 26.62
C SER A 296 14.13 -30.56 27.97
N SER A 297 14.83 -31.61 28.36
CA SER A 297 14.64 -32.28 29.66
C SER A 297 14.99 -31.35 30.83
N VAL A 298 16.08 -30.60 30.72
CA VAL A 298 16.45 -29.54 31.68
C VAL A 298 15.38 -28.43 31.72
N GLY A 299 14.87 -28.03 30.56
CA GLY A 299 13.79 -27.06 30.42
C GLY A 299 12.52 -27.46 31.17
N ASN A 300 12.18 -28.76 31.21
CA ASN A 300 11.04 -29.26 31.97
C ASN A 300 11.21 -29.08 33.48
N VAL A 301 12.44 -29.25 34.00
CA VAL A 301 12.73 -28.99 35.43
C VAL A 301 12.64 -27.49 35.73
N LEU A 302 13.19 -26.64 34.86
CA LEU A 302 13.08 -25.18 34.99
C LEU A 302 11.63 -24.69 34.92
N MET A 303 10.78 -25.35 34.11
CA MET A 303 9.34 -25.10 34.05
C MET A 303 8.68 -25.36 35.40
N GLN A 304 8.96 -26.52 36.01
CA GLN A 304 8.42 -26.87 37.33
C GLN A 304 8.83 -25.86 38.39
N ARG A 305 10.10 -25.44 38.38
CA ARG A 305 10.63 -24.39 39.27
C ARG A 305 9.87 -23.06 39.09
N HIS A 306 9.65 -22.64 37.85
CA HIS A 306 8.88 -21.42 37.55
C HIS A 306 7.42 -21.53 38.01
N MET A 307 6.76 -22.65 37.74
CA MET A 307 5.38 -22.90 38.17
C MET A 307 5.23 -22.93 39.69
N ARG A 308 6.21 -23.51 40.41
CA ARG A 308 6.26 -23.45 41.89
C ARG A 308 6.37 -22.01 42.38
N TRP A 309 7.23 -21.20 41.77
CA TRP A 309 7.37 -19.78 42.12
C TRP A 309 6.08 -18.98 41.85
N LEU A 310 5.40 -19.23 40.73
CA LEU A 310 4.09 -18.63 40.43
C LEU A 310 3.03 -19.00 41.48
N ASN A 311 3.15 -20.20 42.06
CA ASN A 311 2.26 -20.76 43.09
C ASN A 311 0.78 -20.73 42.64
N GLY A 312 0.52 -21.22 41.41
CA GLY A 312 -0.82 -21.29 40.80
C GLY A 312 -1.36 -19.98 40.24
N ARG A 313 -0.64 -18.86 40.34
CA ARG A 313 -1.02 -17.58 39.74
C ARG A 313 -0.54 -17.48 38.29
N SER A 314 -1.26 -16.74 37.44
CA SER A 314 -0.77 -16.40 36.10
C SER A 314 0.23 -15.24 36.18
N TRP A 315 1.19 -15.20 35.26
CA TRP A 315 2.17 -14.09 35.16
C TRP A 315 1.50 -12.72 35.10
N ASP A 316 0.42 -12.58 34.32
CA ASP A 316 -0.32 -11.32 34.15
C ASP A 316 -0.98 -10.81 35.44
N SER A 317 -1.27 -11.71 36.39
CA SER A 317 -1.87 -11.36 37.68
C SER A 317 -0.83 -10.89 38.72
N ILE A 318 0.47 -10.98 38.41
CA ILE A 318 1.55 -10.58 39.31
C ILE A 318 1.78 -9.07 39.22
N ALA A 319 1.90 -8.42 40.38
CA ALA A 319 2.23 -7.00 40.46
C ALA A 319 3.57 -6.68 39.75
N GLU A 320 3.62 -5.55 39.07
CA GLU A 320 4.77 -5.08 38.27
C GLU A 320 6.09 -5.10 39.04
N GLU A 321 6.08 -4.70 40.32
CA GLU A 321 7.26 -4.72 41.20
C GLU A 321 7.82 -6.13 41.39
N LYS A 322 6.95 -7.14 41.57
CA LYS A 322 7.34 -8.54 41.71
C LYS A 322 7.84 -9.14 40.40
N LYS A 323 7.23 -8.78 39.26
CA LYS A 323 7.74 -9.14 37.93
C LYS A 323 9.14 -8.60 37.72
N HIS A 324 9.35 -7.31 38.02
CA HIS A 324 10.66 -6.67 37.94
C HIS A 324 11.70 -7.33 38.85
N ALA A 325 11.36 -7.64 40.10
CA ALA A 325 12.26 -8.33 41.03
C ALA A 325 12.69 -9.71 40.49
N TYR A 326 11.73 -10.50 40.01
CA TYR A 326 12.01 -11.81 39.39
C TYR A 326 12.92 -11.69 38.15
N CYS A 327 12.69 -10.71 37.29
CA CYS A 327 13.50 -10.52 36.09
C CYS A 327 14.92 -10.04 36.41
N ARG A 328 15.10 -9.20 37.44
CA ARG A 328 16.44 -8.81 37.93
C ARG A 328 17.19 -10.01 38.49
N MET A 329 16.51 -10.87 39.24
CA MET A 329 17.07 -12.12 39.74
C MET A 329 17.52 -13.02 38.58
N GLN A 330 16.70 -13.20 37.55
CA GLN A 330 17.07 -13.97 36.35
C GLN A 330 18.30 -13.38 35.63
N ALA A 331 18.35 -12.06 35.45
CA ALA A 331 19.52 -11.40 34.88
C ALA A 331 20.77 -11.59 35.76
N HIS A 332 20.61 -11.60 37.10
CA HIS A 332 21.70 -11.85 38.05
C HIS A 332 22.17 -13.30 38.01
N TRP A 333 21.22 -14.23 37.89
CA TRP A 333 21.49 -15.65 37.67
C TRP A 333 22.36 -15.85 36.42
N ARG A 334 21.98 -15.21 35.30
CA ARG A 334 22.76 -15.28 34.06
C ARG A 334 24.16 -14.69 34.21
N LYS A 335 24.31 -13.58 34.94
CA LYS A 335 25.62 -13.01 35.25
C LYS A 335 26.51 -14.02 35.98
N ARG A 336 25.98 -14.73 36.97
CA ARG A 336 26.74 -15.74 37.73
C ARG A 336 27.09 -16.96 36.88
N GLN A 337 26.17 -17.43 36.04
CA GLN A 337 26.44 -18.48 35.05
C GLN A 337 27.68 -18.17 34.19
N VAL A 338 27.80 -16.94 33.71
CA VAL A 338 28.94 -16.50 32.89
C VAL A 338 30.22 -16.40 33.72
N ILE A 339 30.17 -15.68 34.85
CA ILE A 339 31.36 -15.35 35.65
C ILE A 339 31.91 -16.55 36.43
N GLU A 340 31.04 -17.29 37.13
CA GLU A 340 31.43 -18.40 38.02
C GLU A 340 31.61 -19.71 37.26
N GLY A 341 30.88 -19.89 36.16
CA GLY A 341 30.98 -21.09 35.32
C GLY A 341 30.17 -22.29 35.79
N GLU A 342 29.20 -22.05 36.64
CA GLU A 342 28.20 -23.04 37.04
C GLU A 342 26.94 -22.86 36.17
N PHE A 343 26.34 -23.95 35.69
CA PHE A 343 25.13 -23.86 34.87
C PHE A 343 23.89 -23.45 35.69
N ASP A 344 23.78 -23.87 36.96
CA ASP A 344 22.64 -23.57 37.85
C ASP A 344 23.14 -23.08 39.23
N PRO A 345 23.78 -21.89 39.33
CA PRO A 345 24.38 -21.42 40.58
C PRO A 345 23.35 -21.11 41.66
N HIS A 346 23.71 -21.34 42.92
CA HIS A 346 22.88 -21.05 44.09
C HIS A 346 22.86 -19.54 44.41
N LEU A 347 21.70 -18.89 44.49
CA LEU A 347 21.58 -17.44 44.76
C LEU A 347 21.95 -17.05 46.22
N PRO A 348 22.56 -15.88 46.50
CA PRO A 348 22.98 -15.49 47.86
C PRO A 348 21.81 -15.09 48.78
N GLU A 349 22.02 -15.11 50.10
CA GLU A 349 21.00 -14.82 51.13
C GLU A 349 20.49 -13.36 51.18
N GLU A 350 21.20 -12.40 50.57
CA GLU A 350 20.96 -10.95 50.74
C GLU A 350 19.90 -10.34 49.78
N GLU A 351 19.38 -11.10 48.81
CA GLU A 351 18.33 -10.62 47.90
C GLU A 351 16.96 -11.10 48.38
N ASP A 352 16.12 -10.18 48.90
CA ASP A 352 14.74 -10.35 49.42
C ASP A 352 13.76 -11.01 48.40
N ILE A 353 14.03 -12.24 48.00
CA ILE A 353 13.22 -13.02 47.08
C ILE A 353 12.77 -14.27 47.84
N ASP A 354 11.47 -14.52 47.80
CA ASP A 354 10.76 -15.59 48.52
C ASP A 354 11.61 -16.85 48.72
N LYS A 355 11.53 -17.45 49.93
CA LYS A 355 12.21 -18.68 50.40
C LYS A 355 12.14 -19.91 49.46
N CYS A 356 11.45 -19.80 48.34
CA CYS A 356 11.29 -20.81 47.28
C CYS A 356 12.63 -21.26 46.66
N PHE A 357 13.63 -20.38 46.55
CA PHE A 357 14.94 -20.69 45.96
C PHE A 357 15.99 -21.20 46.97
N GLN A 358 15.61 -21.29 48.25
CA GLN A 358 16.42 -21.82 49.36
C GLN A 358 15.81 -23.10 49.95
N SER A 359 14.94 -23.76 49.17
CA SER A 359 14.14 -24.90 49.59
C SER A 359 14.86 -26.22 49.27
N GLU A 360 14.57 -27.30 50.02
CA GLU A 360 15.08 -28.64 49.68
C GLU A 360 14.66 -29.03 48.26
N GLU A 361 13.50 -28.55 47.81
CA GLU A 361 12.99 -28.75 46.48
C GLU A 361 13.85 -28.07 45.39
N TRP A 362 14.46 -26.90 45.65
CA TRP A 362 15.40 -26.29 44.71
C TRP A 362 16.67 -27.14 44.56
N GLN A 363 17.19 -27.68 45.68
CA GLN A 363 18.37 -28.57 45.64
C GLN A 363 18.08 -29.85 44.84
N GLN A 364 16.89 -30.45 45.02
CA GLN A 364 16.47 -31.61 44.23
C GLN A 364 16.39 -31.30 42.73
N GLU A 365 15.88 -30.12 42.36
CA GLU A 365 15.87 -29.66 40.97
C GLU A 365 17.28 -29.40 40.44
N HIS A 366 18.15 -28.76 41.23
CA HIS A 366 19.55 -28.51 40.87
C HIS A 366 20.29 -29.84 40.62
N ASP A 367 20.19 -30.79 41.54
CA ASP A 367 20.80 -32.12 41.41
C ASP A 367 20.26 -32.86 40.18
N SER A 368 18.96 -32.71 39.89
CA SER A 368 18.32 -33.28 38.69
C SER A 368 18.85 -32.64 37.40
N ILE A 369 18.99 -31.31 37.36
CA ILE A 369 19.56 -30.57 36.24
C ILE A 369 21.02 -30.98 36.03
N MET A 370 21.84 -30.98 37.09
CA MET A 370 23.25 -31.36 37.00
C MET A 370 23.43 -32.82 36.62
N LYS A 371 22.55 -33.72 37.05
CA LYS A 371 22.55 -35.11 36.57
C LYS A 371 22.32 -35.16 35.06
N LEU A 372 21.29 -34.49 34.55
CA LEU A 372 21.00 -34.42 33.10
C LEU A 372 22.17 -33.80 32.31
N MET A 373 22.80 -32.75 32.86
CA MET A 373 23.88 -32.03 32.18
C MET A 373 25.21 -32.82 32.14
N ASN A 374 25.50 -33.64 33.16
CA ASN A 374 26.71 -34.45 33.26
C ASN A 374 26.58 -35.87 32.69
N GLU A 375 25.35 -36.32 32.42
CA GLU A 375 25.12 -37.64 31.82
C GLU A 375 25.68 -37.68 30.37
N PRO A 376 26.41 -38.74 29.98
CA PRO A 376 26.91 -38.87 28.62
C PRO A 376 25.76 -38.87 27.60
N ILE A 377 25.90 -38.11 26.51
CA ILE A 377 24.89 -38.10 25.45
C ILE A 377 25.15 -39.27 24.50
N ASP A 378 24.12 -40.05 24.21
CA ASP A 378 24.24 -41.24 23.36
C ASP A 378 24.84 -40.94 21.98
N GLY A 379 26.02 -41.51 21.75
CA GLY A 379 26.77 -41.37 20.51
C GLY A 379 27.44 -40.02 20.29
N LEU A 380 27.72 -39.26 21.36
CA LEU A 380 28.64 -38.12 21.36
C LEU A 380 29.73 -38.34 22.43
N HIS A 381 30.93 -37.79 22.23
CA HIS A 381 32.07 -37.96 23.15
C HIS A 381 32.09 -36.90 24.27
N PHE A 382 31.11 -35.99 24.31
CA PHE A 382 31.01 -34.90 25.29
C PHE A 382 29.64 -34.87 25.97
N THR A 383 29.58 -34.22 27.14
CA THR A 383 28.34 -34.00 27.90
C THR A 383 27.66 -32.69 27.52
N ALA A 384 26.37 -32.54 27.85
CA ALA A 384 25.68 -31.26 27.61
C ALA A 384 26.34 -30.09 28.38
N LEU A 385 26.94 -30.36 29.54
CA LEU A 385 27.70 -29.38 30.31
C LEU A 385 28.98 -28.94 29.59
N ASP A 386 29.72 -29.86 28.96
CA ASP A 386 30.90 -29.51 28.16
C ASP A 386 30.52 -28.59 27.00
N PHE A 387 29.42 -28.93 26.31
CA PHE A 387 28.90 -28.11 25.22
C PHE A 387 28.50 -26.71 25.70
N TRP A 388 27.73 -26.60 26.79
CA TRP A 388 27.35 -25.30 27.35
C TRP A 388 28.58 -24.47 27.74
N THR A 389 29.54 -25.09 28.43
CA THR A 389 30.74 -24.41 28.94
C THR A 389 31.60 -23.86 27.82
N HIS A 390 31.88 -24.68 26.79
CA HIS A 390 32.82 -24.34 25.74
C HIS A 390 32.18 -23.61 24.55
N ALA A 391 30.90 -23.83 24.27
CA ALA A 391 30.24 -23.26 23.09
C ALA A 391 29.38 -22.02 23.41
N LEU A 392 28.68 -21.99 24.56
CA LEU A 392 27.79 -20.89 24.94
C LEU A 392 28.47 -19.95 25.94
N ARG A 393 28.88 -20.46 27.10
CA ARG A 393 29.46 -19.64 28.18
C ARG A 393 30.75 -18.96 27.74
N CYS A 394 31.64 -19.66 27.02
CA CYS A 394 32.88 -19.08 26.51
C CYS A 394 32.63 -17.84 25.63
N GLU A 395 31.60 -17.89 24.79
CA GLU A 395 31.18 -16.79 23.92
C GLU A 395 30.63 -15.60 24.74
N GLU A 396 29.83 -15.89 25.77
CA GLU A 396 29.30 -14.85 26.65
C GLU A 396 30.38 -14.20 27.52
N MET A 397 31.38 -14.99 27.96
CA MET A 397 32.55 -14.52 28.71
C MET A 397 33.48 -13.64 27.86
N GLU A 398 33.53 -13.85 26.54
CA GLU A 398 34.20 -12.91 25.62
C GLU A 398 33.59 -11.50 25.77
N THR A 399 32.27 -11.43 25.95
CA THR A 399 31.48 -10.20 26.14
C THR A 399 31.04 -9.95 27.60
N GLU A 400 31.85 -10.35 28.59
CA GLU A 400 31.55 -10.24 30.05
C GLU A 400 31.02 -8.85 30.49
N HIS A 401 31.44 -7.76 29.84
CA HIS A 401 30.98 -6.40 30.15
C HIS A 401 29.45 -6.25 30.09
N VAL A 402 28.77 -6.98 29.19
CA VAL A 402 27.31 -6.99 29.05
C VAL A 402 26.61 -7.50 30.33
N TYR A 403 27.25 -8.38 31.10
CA TYR A 403 26.67 -8.97 32.31
C TYR A 403 27.15 -8.28 33.59
N THR A 404 28.33 -7.65 33.55
CA THR A 404 28.94 -7.05 34.74
C THR A 404 28.37 -5.65 35.03
N GLU A 405 28.13 -4.86 33.99
CA GLU A 405 27.65 -3.49 34.13
C GLU A 405 26.21 -3.45 34.67
N LEU A 406 26.00 -2.74 35.79
CA LEU A 406 24.68 -2.61 36.43
C LEU A 406 23.61 -2.02 35.50
N ARG A 407 24.03 -1.11 34.63
CA ARG A 407 23.18 -0.48 33.61
C ARG A 407 22.62 -1.48 32.61
N VAL A 408 23.51 -2.31 32.06
CA VAL A 408 23.15 -3.33 31.06
C VAL A 408 22.32 -4.44 31.71
N HIS A 409 22.61 -4.76 32.97
CA HIS A 409 21.81 -5.68 33.78
C HIS A 409 20.35 -5.22 33.92
N ALA A 410 20.11 -3.92 34.15
CA ALA A 410 18.77 -3.35 34.17
C ALA A 410 18.04 -3.48 32.82
N ILE A 411 18.75 -3.24 31.70
CA ILE A 411 18.21 -3.42 30.35
C ILE A 411 17.86 -4.89 30.08
N HIS A 412 18.74 -5.81 30.47
CA HIS A 412 18.50 -7.25 30.34
C HIS A 412 17.25 -7.67 31.14
N ALA A 413 17.11 -7.21 32.38
CA ALA A 413 15.92 -7.46 33.19
C ALA A 413 14.64 -6.90 32.55
N ALA A 414 14.71 -5.70 31.94
CA ALA A 414 13.58 -5.12 31.21
C ALA A 414 13.20 -5.96 29.97
N ALA A 415 14.19 -6.46 29.22
CA ALA A 415 13.98 -7.34 28.07
C ALA A 415 13.33 -8.68 28.48
N ILE A 416 13.80 -9.33 29.56
CA ILE A 416 13.18 -10.55 30.09
C ILE A 416 11.73 -10.30 30.50
N LYS A 417 11.47 -9.18 31.19
CA LYS A 417 10.12 -8.82 31.61
C LYS A 417 9.18 -8.71 30.41
N LYS A 418 9.60 -7.98 29.37
CA LYS A 418 8.83 -7.80 28.13
C LYS A 418 8.60 -9.13 27.39
N LEU A 419 9.59 -10.03 27.40
CA LEU A 419 9.45 -11.38 26.87
C LEU A 419 8.36 -12.17 27.61
N TYR A 420 8.35 -12.17 28.95
CA TYR A 420 7.33 -12.90 29.72
C TYR A 420 5.95 -12.24 29.68
N ASP A 421 5.87 -10.92 29.49
CA ASP A 421 4.59 -10.22 29.30
C ASP A 421 3.93 -10.57 27.96
N SER A 422 4.68 -11.04 26.97
CA SER A 422 4.17 -11.38 25.63
C SER A 422 4.16 -12.87 25.31
N THR A 423 5.01 -13.66 25.99
CA THR A 423 5.27 -15.07 25.65
C THR A 423 5.20 -15.93 26.92
N PRO A 424 4.32 -16.95 26.95
CA PRO A 424 4.30 -17.92 28.04
C PRO A 424 5.66 -18.59 28.25
N TYR A 425 6.04 -18.81 29.51
CA TYR A 425 7.36 -19.36 29.87
C TYR A 425 7.68 -20.69 29.17
N GLU A 426 6.67 -21.54 28.90
CA GLU A 426 6.82 -22.78 28.12
C GLU A 426 7.32 -22.54 26.69
N LEU A 427 6.73 -21.56 26.00
CA LEU A 427 7.17 -21.19 24.66
C LEU A 427 8.54 -20.51 24.68
N VAL A 428 8.91 -19.86 25.79
CA VAL A 428 10.29 -19.35 25.97
C VAL A 428 11.30 -20.49 26.05
N ILE A 429 11.06 -21.50 26.89
CA ILE A 429 11.94 -22.67 27.00
C ILE A 429 12.04 -23.40 25.66
N ASN A 430 10.92 -23.66 24.99
CA ASN A 430 10.90 -24.28 23.67
C ASN A 430 11.66 -23.45 22.64
N GLY A 431 11.51 -22.11 22.67
CA GLY A 431 12.28 -21.20 21.82
C GLY A 431 13.79 -21.27 22.07
N ILE A 432 14.24 -21.35 23.33
CA ILE A 432 15.66 -21.53 23.67
C ILE A 432 16.16 -22.87 23.14
N VAL A 433 15.42 -23.96 23.36
CA VAL A 433 15.79 -25.30 22.88
C VAL A 433 15.87 -25.34 21.35
N GLU A 434 14.90 -24.75 20.64
CA GLU A 434 14.90 -24.64 19.19
C GLU A 434 16.11 -23.82 18.68
N SER A 435 16.50 -22.76 19.40
CA SER A 435 17.67 -21.95 19.07
C SER A 435 18.97 -22.77 19.08
N ILE A 436 19.05 -23.81 19.91
CA ILE A 436 20.15 -24.78 19.96
C ILE A 436 19.99 -25.81 18.85
N ALA A 437 18.82 -26.45 18.77
CA ALA A 437 18.52 -27.55 17.87
C ALA A 437 18.74 -27.20 16.39
N ARG A 438 18.45 -25.95 16.00
CA ARG A 438 18.61 -25.43 14.63
C ARG A 438 19.88 -24.61 14.40
N GLY A 439 20.75 -24.51 15.40
CA GLY A 439 21.99 -23.76 15.27
C GLY A 439 23.00 -24.38 14.30
N THR A 440 24.15 -23.75 14.18
CA THR A 440 25.27 -24.21 13.34
C THR A 440 26.57 -24.16 14.13
N ILE A 441 27.45 -25.15 13.92
CA ILE A 441 28.74 -25.24 14.58
C ILE A 441 29.84 -24.86 13.59
N ASP A 442 30.62 -23.83 13.93
CA ASP A 442 31.84 -23.49 13.19
C ASP A 442 33.07 -24.00 13.95
N ILE A 443 33.68 -25.07 13.43
CA ILE A 443 34.85 -25.71 14.02
C ILE A 443 36.10 -24.82 13.91
N GLN A 444 36.24 -24.02 12.85
CA GLN A 444 37.42 -23.17 12.65
C GLN A 444 37.39 -21.95 13.57
N ALA A 445 36.22 -21.33 13.69
CA ALA A 445 36.03 -20.22 14.63
C ALA A 445 35.94 -20.68 16.10
N ALA A 446 35.73 -21.98 16.35
CA ALA A 446 35.44 -22.55 17.67
C ALA A 446 34.20 -21.93 18.33
N VAL A 447 33.13 -21.78 17.55
CA VAL A 447 31.92 -21.04 17.95
C VAL A 447 30.66 -21.81 17.57
N PHE A 448 29.69 -21.84 18.48
CA PHE A 448 28.33 -22.22 18.18
C PHE A 448 27.53 -20.97 17.79
N ARG A 449 26.89 -21.00 16.61
CA ARG A 449 25.98 -19.95 16.14
C ARG A 449 24.53 -20.43 16.37
N PRO A 450 23.77 -19.79 17.27
CA PRO A 450 22.36 -20.12 17.49
C PRO A 450 21.47 -19.86 16.28
N HIS A 451 20.31 -20.50 16.24
CA HIS A 451 19.22 -20.05 15.39
C HIS A 451 18.52 -18.84 16.02
N PHE A 452 18.53 -17.72 15.30
CA PHE A 452 18.04 -16.43 15.80
C PHE A 452 16.51 -16.32 15.70
N ASN A 453 15.79 -17.13 16.47
CA ASN A 453 14.35 -16.95 16.65
C ASN A 453 14.04 -15.74 17.55
N ASP A 454 12.77 -15.32 17.57
CA ASP A 454 12.36 -14.11 18.28
C ASP A 454 12.67 -14.20 19.79
N VAL A 455 12.51 -15.37 20.41
CA VAL A 455 12.86 -15.59 21.84
C VAL A 455 14.35 -15.39 22.10
N TRP A 456 15.22 -15.97 21.27
CA TRP A 456 16.67 -15.80 21.40
C TRP A 456 17.07 -14.33 21.24
N CYS A 457 16.47 -13.63 20.27
CA CYS A 457 16.72 -12.21 20.05
C CYS A 457 16.29 -11.35 21.24
N GLN A 458 15.18 -11.67 21.89
CA GLN A 458 14.71 -10.96 23.09
C GLN A 458 15.63 -11.18 24.30
N LEU A 459 16.07 -12.43 24.54
CA LEU A 459 17.01 -12.75 25.61
C LEU A 459 18.39 -12.11 25.40
N ASN A 460 18.83 -12.00 24.15
CA ASN A 460 20.12 -11.40 23.80
C ASN A 460 20.02 -9.92 23.39
N TYR A 461 18.88 -9.29 23.65
CA TYR A 461 18.64 -7.90 23.25
C TYR A 461 19.68 -6.94 23.85
N ALA A 462 20.05 -7.12 25.12
CA ALA A 462 21.06 -6.27 25.77
C ALA A 462 22.44 -6.33 25.10
N LYS A 463 22.79 -7.46 24.46
CA LYS A 463 24.06 -7.63 23.76
C LYS A 463 24.03 -7.00 22.37
N PHE A 464 22.97 -7.23 21.59
CA PHE A 464 22.93 -6.89 20.16
C PHE A 464 22.06 -5.68 19.81
N GLY A 465 21.19 -5.24 20.72
CA GLY A 465 20.19 -4.19 20.47
C GLY A 465 20.25 -2.99 21.42
N ALA A 466 21.11 -3.02 22.44
CA ALA A 466 21.29 -1.92 23.40
C ALA A 466 22.67 -1.25 23.26
N SER A 467 22.88 -0.11 23.92
CA SER A 467 24.09 0.72 23.83
C SER A 467 25.33 0.13 24.53
N THR A 468 25.61 -1.15 24.34
CA THR A 468 26.80 -1.87 24.82
C THR A 468 27.96 -1.83 23.84
N VAL A 469 27.82 -1.11 22.72
CA VAL A 469 28.79 -1.12 21.63
C VAL A 469 29.86 -0.05 21.80
N THR A 470 31.13 -0.45 21.65
CA THR A 470 32.29 0.44 21.51
C THR A 470 32.93 0.28 20.13
N HIS A 471 33.56 1.35 19.66
CA HIS A 471 34.31 1.39 18.41
C HIS A 471 35.69 1.98 18.63
N HIS A 472 36.72 1.16 18.40
CA HIS A 472 38.12 1.58 18.34
C HIS A 472 38.57 1.57 16.87
N THR A 473 39.01 2.74 16.41
CA THR A 473 39.56 2.97 15.08
C THR A 473 40.88 3.74 15.21
N THR A 474 41.64 3.86 14.13
CA THR A 474 42.86 4.70 14.11
C THR A 474 42.57 6.16 14.53
N THR A 475 41.36 6.66 14.28
CA THR A 475 41.00 8.06 14.55
C THR A 475 40.49 8.26 15.98
N ALA A 476 39.66 7.35 16.50
CA ALA A 476 38.99 7.54 17.78
C ALA A 476 38.62 6.21 18.45
N GLN A 477 38.59 6.26 19.78
CA GLN A 477 38.01 5.26 20.66
C GLN A 477 36.72 5.87 21.24
N ARG A 478 35.56 5.28 20.92
CA ARG A 478 34.25 5.87 21.26
C ARG A 478 33.24 4.82 21.70
N GLN A 479 32.30 5.22 22.56
CA GLN A 479 31.14 4.42 22.96
C GLN A 479 29.88 4.93 22.26
N LEU A 480 29.05 4.01 21.76
CA LEU A 480 27.80 4.35 21.06
C LEU A 480 26.63 4.35 22.04
N HIS A 481 26.38 5.50 22.66
CA HIS A 481 25.40 5.64 23.75
C HIS A 481 23.92 5.55 23.36
N PHE A 482 23.58 5.67 22.07
CA PHE A 482 22.21 5.68 21.58
C PHE A 482 21.99 4.65 20.46
N PHE A 483 22.84 3.62 20.41
CA PHE A 483 22.60 2.50 19.52
C PHE A 483 21.39 1.71 20.02
N GLN A 484 20.44 1.45 19.12
CA GLN A 484 19.18 0.77 19.39
C GLN A 484 18.85 -0.14 18.21
N ALA A 485 18.42 -1.37 18.50
CA ALA A 485 17.71 -2.20 17.53
C ALA A 485 16.21 -1.97 17.65
N GLY A 486 15.60 -1.36 16.63
CA GLY A 486 14.17 -1.05 16.62
C GLY A 486 13.28 -2.29 16.53
N THR A 487 13.80 -3.40 15.98
CA THR A 487 13.08 -4.66 15.82
C THR A 487 13.94 -5.87 16.14
N LEU A 488 13.32 -7.01 16.44
CA LEU A 488 14.04 -8.27 16.64
C LEU A 488 14.76 -8.77 15.38
N LYS A 489 14.31 -8.34 14.19
CA LYS A 489 14.99 -8.63 12.92
C LYS A 489 16.33 -7.90 12.82
N GLU A 490 16.44 -6.68 13.34
CA GLU A 490 17.73 -5.97 13.42
C GLU A 490 18.68 -6.66 14.40
N VAL A 491 18.17 -7.19 15.52
CA VAL A 491 18.94 -8.01 16.45
C VAL A 491 19.48 -9.27 15.75
N ALA A 492 18.62 -9.99 15.02
CA ALA A 492 19.00 -11.19 14.27
C ALA A 492 20.03 -10.88 13.16
N ALA A 493 19.89 -9.75 12.46
CA ALA A 493 20.83 -9.29 11.45
C ALA A 493 22.20 -8.96 12.05
N THR A 494 22.20 -8.23 13.17
CA THR A 494 23.41 -7.84 13.91
C THR A 494 24.13 -9.07 14.45
N ALA A 495 23.40 -10.03 15.03
CA ALA A 495 23.94 -11.29 15.48
C ALA A 495 24.48 -12.13 14.31
N SER A 496 23.75 -12.20 13.19
CA SER A 496 24.19 -12.90 11.99
C SER A 496 25.52 -12.38 11.47
N LEU A 497 25.67 -11.04 11.39
CA LEU A 497 26.92 -10.43 10.99
C LEU A 497 28.02 -10.70 12.02
N TYR A 498 27.75 -10.49 13.31
CA TYR A 498 28.70 -10.73 14.40
C TYR A 498 29.30 -12.14 14.35
N TYR A 499 28.46 -13.17 14.30
CA TYR A 499 28.89 -14.56 14.25
C TYR A 499 29.61 -14.90 12.94
N ALA A 500 29.13 -14.39 11.80
CA ALA A 500 29.75 -14.64 10.50
C ALA A 500 31.11 -13.95 10.33
N THR A 501 31.36 -12.84 11.05
CA THR A 501 32.63 -12.10 11.00
C THR A 501 33.57 -12.41 12.16
N LYS A 502 33.31 -13.45 12.96
CA LYS A 502 34.26 -13.87 14.00
C LYS A 502 35.59 -14.35 13.40
N PRO A 503 36.71 -14.21 14.12
CA PRO A 503 38.01 -14.66 13.64
C PRO A 503 38.03 -16.16 13.31
N LEU A 504 38.58 -16.51 12.15
CA LEU A 504 38.62 -17.84 11.53
C LEU A 504 37.24 -18.40 11.14
N SER A 505 36.24 -17.54 10.95
CA SER A 505 34.92 -17.96 10.46
C SER A 505 34.99 -18.57 9.07
N SER A 506 34.27 -19.68 8.88
CA SER A 506 34.08 -20.34 7.59
C SER A 506 33.35 -19.47 6.55
N ALA A 507 32.69 -18.39 6.98
CA ALA A 507 32.04 -17.42 6.09
C ALA A 507 33.01 -16.39 5.48
N LEU A 508 34.25 -16.32 5.95
CA LEU A 508 35.29 -15.42 5.43
C LEU A 508 36.32 -16.20 4.60
N ASP A 509 36.65 -15.70 3.40
CA ASP A 509 37.64 -16.33 2.54
C ASP A 509 39.05 -15.74 2.80
N TYR A 510 39.88 -16.51 3.51
CA TYR A 510 41.24 -16.11 3.86
C TYR A 510 42.29 -16.38 2.75
N ALA A 511 41.90 -16.86 1.57
CA ALA A 511 42.85 -17.24 0.52
C ALA A 511 43.65 -16.05 -0.02
N THR A 512 43.02 -14.90 -0.22
CA THR A 512 43.65 -13.66 -0.70
C THR A 512 42.98 -12.43 -0.09
N PRO A 513 43.67 -11.27 -0.02
CA PRO A 513 43.07 -10.00 0.41
C PRO A 513 41.78 -9.64 -0.36
N TYR A 514 41.77 -9.89 -1.67
CA TYR A 514 40.60 -9.65 -2.52
C TYR A 514 39.41 -10.52 -2.13
N ARG A 515 39.62 -11.83 -1.99
CA ARG A 515 38.52 -12.73 -1.62
C ARG A 515 38.00 -12.47 -0.20
N TYR A 516 38.90 -12.14 0.74
CA TYR A 516 38.52 -11.72 2.09
C TYR A 516 37.62 -10.49 2.08
N ARG A 517 37.98 -9.48 1.26
CA ARG A 517 37.15 -8.30 1.05
C ARG A 517 35.80 -8.66 0.43
N ARG A 518 35.75 -9.49 -0.62
CA ARG A 518 34.50 -9.89 -1.27
C ARG A 518 33.57 -10.64 -0.30
N SER A 519 34.08 -11.59 0.47
CA SER A 519 33.27 -12.32 1.46
C SER A 519 32.76 -11.39 2.57
N LEU A 520 33.60 -10.51 3.12
CA LEU A 520 33.20 -9.56 4.16
C LEU A 520 32.13 -8.58 3.64
N VAL A 521 32.32 -8.03 2.44
CA VAL A 521 31.37 -7.11 1.82
C VAL A 521 30.04 -7.79 1.52
N ALA A 522 30.03 -9.05 1.07
CA ALA A 522 28.80 -9.81 0.86
C ALA A 522 28.00 -9.95 2.16
N LEU A 523 28.67 -10.27 3.28
CA LEU A 523 28.04 -10.33 4.61
C LEU A 523 27.50 -8.96 5.05
N CYS A 524 28.27 -7.88 4.86
CA CYS A 524 27.80 -6.52 5.18
C CYS A 524 26.64 -6.06 4.31
N SER A 525 26.62 -6.45 3.03
CA SER A 525 25.52 -6.15 2.10
C SER A 525 24.24 -6.87 2.53
N ALA A 526 24.33 -8.16 2.87
CA ALA A 526 23.20 -8.92 3.41
C ALA A 526 22.63 -8.29 4.69
N TYR A 527 23.51 -7.92 5.64
CA TYR A 527 23.12 -7.15 6.82
C TYR A 527 22.39 -5.84 6.44
N GLY A 528 22.92 -5.09 5.47
CA GLY A 528 22.31 -3.84 5.01
C GLY A 528 20.91 -4.03 4.45
N VAL A 529 20.68 -5.07 3.64
CA VAL A 529 19.35 -5.42 3.09
C VAL A 529 18.37 -5.76 4.21
N GLU A 530 18.79 -6.53 5.22
CA GLU A 530 17.95 -6.84 6.39
C GLU A 530 17.59 -5.59 7.20
N MET A 531 18.52 -4.64 7.35
CA MET A 531 18.26 -3.34 7.99
C MET A 531 17.30 -2.48 7.17
N ALA A 532 17.40 -2.48 5.84
CA ALA A 532 16.46 -1.79 4.96
C ALA A 532 15.05 -2.39 5.06
N TYR A 533 14.94 -3.73 5.07
CA TYR A 533 13.67 -4.41 5.30
C TYR A 533 13.06 -4.02 6.67
N ALA A 534 13.86 -4.04 7.74
CA ALA A 534 13.39 -3.66 9.07
C ALA A 534 12.88 -2.21 9.12
N THR A 535 13.58 -1.30 8.42
CA THR A 535 13.21 0.12 8.30
C THR A 535 11.86 0.29 7.56
N GLN A 536 11.66 -0.43 6.46
CA GLN A 536 10.44 -0.35 5.64
C GLN A 536 9.24 -1.06 6.30
N ARG A 537 9.48 -2.13 7.06
CA ARG A 537 8.46 -3.09 7.52
C ARG A 537 7.28 -2.45 8.26
N SER A 538 7.54 -1.57 9.23
CA SER A 538 6.48 -1.04 10.11
C SER A 538 5.49 -0.14 9.35
N LEU A 539 5.98 0.72 8.46
CA LEU A 539 5.13 1.62 7.67
C LEU A 539 4.45 0.88 6.51
N LEU A 540 5.19 0.10 5.73
CA LEU A 540 4.65 -0.57 4.55
C LEU A 540 3.65 -1.68 4.92
N ARG A 541 3.84 -2.38 6.04
CA ARG A 541 2.84 -3.35 6.51
C ARG A 541 1.54 -2.67 6.95
N SER A 542 1.64 -1.50 7.59
CA SER A 542 0.47 -0.69 7.94
C SER A 542 -0.28 -0.21 6.68
N ALA A 543 0.46 0.24 5.66
CA ALA A 543 -0.10 0.64 4.37
C ALA A 543 -0.82 -0.53 3.67
N ALA A 544 -0.23 -1.72 3.66
CA ALA A 544 -0.87 -2.92 3.12
C ALA A 544 -2.19 -3.26 3.84
N HIS A 545 -2.23 -3.15 5.18
CA HIS A 545 -3.49 -3.35 5.92
C HIS A 545 -4.53 -2.28 5.61
N LEU A 546 -4.14 -1.00 5.46
CA LEU A 546 -5.04 0.08 5.07
C LEU A 546 -5.62 -0.12 3.66
N ALA A 547 -4.78 -0.52 2.70
CA ALA A 547 -5.23 -0.85 1.35
C ALA A 547 -6.22 -2.02 1.36
N LYS A 548 -5.92 -3.07 2.15
CA LYS A 548 -6.82 -4.23 2.28
C LYS A 548 -8.13 -3.89 2.98
N ALA A 549 -8.10 -3.00 3.98
CA ALA A 549 -9.30 -2.51 4.64
C ALA A 549 -10.23 -1.78 3.65
N GLU A 550 -9.69 -0.89 2.82
CA GLU A 550 -10.48 -0.16 1.82
C GLU A 550 -11.09 -1.10 0.77
N ASP A 551 -10.35 -2.08 0.26
CA ASP A 551 -10.85 -3.11 -0.66
C ASP A 551 -12.05 -3.87 -0.06
N LEU A 552 -11.94 -4.34 1.18
CA LEU A 552 -13.03 -5.05 1.85
C LEU A 552 -14.23 -4.14 2.16
N ILE A 553 -14.00 -2.90 2.60
CA ILE A 553 -15.06 -1.90 2.79
C ILE A 553 -15.82 -1.67 1.48
N SER A 554 -15.10 -1.46 0.37
CA SER A 554 -15.69 -1.24 -0.95
C SER A 554 -16.58 -2.42 -1.37
N ARG A 555 -16.11 -3.66 -1.20
CA ARG A 555 -16.90 -4.87 -1.51
C ARG A 555 -18.16 -4.97 -0.67
N VAL A 556 -18.07 -4.78 0.64
CA VAL A 556 -19.21 -4.84 1.58
C VAL A 556 -20.24 -3.76 1.24
N VAL A 557 -19.79 -2.55 0.94
CA VAL A 557 -20.65 -1.42 0.56
C VAL A 557 -21.37 -1.69 -0.76
N ARG A 558 -20.67 -2.16 -1.79
CA ARG A 558 -21.27 -2.54 -3.07
C ARG A 558 -22.33 -3.64 -2.90
N HIS A 559 -22.03 -4.65 -2.09
CA HIS A 559 -22.99 -5.71 -1.78
C HIS A 559 -24.23 -5.18 -1.04
N ALA A 560 -24.06 -4.22 -0.11
CA ALA A 560 -25.18 -3.57 0.59
C ALA A 560 -26.07 -2.72 -0.34
N ALA A 561 -25.54 -2.24 -1.46
CA ALA A 561 -26.28 -1.42 -2.43
C ALA A 561 -27.22 -2.23 -3.34
N LEU A 562 -26.93 -3.52 -3.61
CA LEU A 562 -27.66 -4.35 -4.58
C LEU A 562 -29.19 -4.40 -4.34
N PRO A 563 -29.69 -4.63 -3.10
CA PRO A 563 -31.12 -4.74 -2.85
C PRO A 563 -31.89 -3.44 -3.13
N PHE A 564 -31.24 -2.28 -3.04
CA PHE A 564 -31.85 -0.99 -3.37
C PHE A 564 -32.12 -0.89 -4.88
N GLY A 565 -31.13 -1.25 -5.70
CA GLY A 565 -31.28 -1.29 -7.15
C GLY A 565 -32.37 -2.26 -7.61
N GLU A 566 -32.49 -3.43 -6.99
CA GLU A 566 -33.56 -4.39 -7.29
C GLU A 566 -34.96 -3.82 -7.01
N ARG A 567 -35.15 -3.20 -5.84
CA ARG A 567 -36.42 -2.56 -5.47
C ARG A 567 -36.77 -1.40 -6.40
N ARG A 568 -35.80 -0.54 -6.70
CA ARG A 568 -36.01 0.61 -7.60
C ARG A 568 -36.37 0.17 -9.02
N ARG A 569 -35.66 -0.82 -9.59
CA ARG A 569 -36.01 -1.38 -10.91
C ARG A 569 -37.40 -2.02 -10.91
N ALA A 570 -37.78 -2.74 -9.86
CA ALA A 570 -39.14 -3.29 -9.74
C ALA A 570 -40.21 -2.19 -9.70
N ALA A 571 -39.98 -1.11 -8.94
CA ALA A 571 -40.86 0.05 -8.90
C ALA A 571 -40.96 0.77 -10.26
N PHE A 572 -39.84 0.95 -10.97
CA PHE A 572 -39.84 1.53 -12.32
C PHE A 572 -40.63 0.69 -13.31
N ARG A 573 -40.47 -0.64 -13.31
CA ARG A 573 -41.28 -1.54 -14.17
C ARG A 573 -42.77 -1.42 -13.88
N GLN A 574 -43.15 -1.33 -12.61
CA GLN A 574 -44.57 -1.16 -12.23
C GLN A 574 -45.12 0.20 -12.68
N ALA A 575 -44.40 1.29 -12.40
CA ALA A 575 -44.76 2.64 -12.81
C ALA A 575 -44.89 2.75 -14.34
N TYR A 576 -43.94 2.14 -15.05
CA TYR A 576 -43.92 2.05 -16.49
C TYR A 576 -45.16 1.33 -17.05
N ARG A 577 -45.47 0.13 -16.55
CA ARG A 577 -46.66 -0.63 -16.97
C ARG A 577 -47.96 0.15 -16.76
N ASN A 578 -48.04 0.97 -15.72
CA ASN A 578 -49.20 1.82 -15.47
C ASN A 578 -49.29 2.99 -16.45
N TYR A 579 -48.17 3.66 -16.72
CA TYR A 579 -48.13 4.79 -17.66
C TYR A 579 -48.33 4.35 -19.11
N GLN A 580 -47.72 3.25 -19.54
CA GLN A 580 -47.80 2.74 -20.91
C GLN A 580 -49.24 2.44 -21.35
N ARG A 581 -50.13 2.06 -20.41
CA ARG A 581 -51.57 1.86 -20.69
C ARG A 581 -52.29 3.15 -21.12
N LEU A 582 -51.77 4.31 -20.73
CA LEU A 582 -52.38 5.63 -20.95
C LEU A 582 -51.64 6.46 -22.00
N ALA A 583 -50.37 6.13 -22.27
CA ALA A 583 -49.52 6.85 -23.21
C ALA A 583 -49.81 6.49 -24.68
N VAL A 584 -49.41 7.37 -25.60
CA VAL A 584 -49.45 7.09 -27.04
C VAL A 584 -48.39 6.04 -27.38
N PRO A 585 -48.76 4.84 -27.88
CA PRO A 585 -47.82 3.76 -28.11
C PRO A 585 -46.92 4.01 -29.32
N VAL A 586 -45.76 3.35 -29.33
CA VAL A 586 -44.90 3.22 -30.51
C VAL A 586 -45.28 1.89 -31.20
N GLU A 587 -45.99 1.95 -32.31
CA GLU A 587 -46.73 0.80 -32.86
C GLU A 587 -45.87 -0.19 -33.67
N ARG A 588 -44.78 0.27 -34.28
CA ARG A 588 -43.96 -0.54 -35.19
C ARG A 588 -42.50 -0.09 -35.12
N VAL A 589 -41.58 -1.02 -34.85
CA VAL A 589 -40.12 -0.78 -34.88
C VAL A 589 -39.50 -1.80 -35.84
N VAL A 590 -38.88 -1.33 -36.93
CA VAL A 590 -38.25 -2.21 -37.93
C VAL A 590 -36.82 -1.76 -38.22
N VAL A 591 -35.89 -2.71 -38.18
CA VAL A 591 -34.48 -2.51 -38.54
C VAL A 591 -34.31 -2.88 -40.01
N SER A 592 -33.77 -1.96 -40.80
CA SER A 592 -33.57 -2.11 -42.25
C SER A 592 -32.17 -1.61 -42.64
N THR A 593 -31.71 -2.00 -43.83
CA THR A 593 -30.48 -1.45 -44.40
C THR A 593 -30.66 0.02 -44.78
N PRO A 594 -29.59 0.83 -44.75
CA PRO A 594 -29.67 2.23 -45.17
C PRO A 594 -29.90 2.32 -46.69
N ALA A 595 -30.86 3.16 -47.08
CA ALA A 595 -31.12 3.45 -48.49
C ALA A 595 -29.99 4.30 -49.08
N THR A 596 -29.55 3.97 -50.29
CA THR A 596 -28.47 4.71 -50.96
C THR A 596 -28.99 6.08 -51.40
N GLU A 597 -28.37 7.16 -50.92
CA GLU A 597 -28.72 8.53 -51.32
C GLU A 597 -28.20 8.89 -52.73
N LEU A 598 -27.34 8.05 -53.32
CA LEU A 598 -26.83 8.21 -54.67
C LEU A 598 -27.91 7.83 -55.69
N LEU A 599 -28.26 8.78 -56.55
CA LEU A 599 -29.25 8.60 -57.60
C LEU A 599 -28.59 8.12 -58.91
N GLU A 600 -29.19 7.15 -59.57
CA GLU A 600 -28.82 6.78 -60.94
C GLU A 600 -29.08 7.94 -61.91
N SER A 601 -28.33 7.99 -63.02
CA SER A 601 -28.49 9.02 -64.03
C SER A 601 -29.90 8.98 -64.63
N GLY A 602 -30.74 9.97 -64.30
CA GLY A 602 -32.14 10.06 -64.76
C GLY A 602 -33.20 9.80 -63.69
N ALA A 603 -32.83 9.43 -62.46
CA ALA A 603 -33.78 9.27 -61.35
C ALA A 603 -34.32 10.63 -60.84
N ASP A 604 -35.61 10.70 -60.48
CA ASP A 604 -36.24 11.92 -59.95
C ASP A 604 -35.91 12.08 -58.44
N PRO A 605 -35.23 13.16 -58.01
CA PRO A 605 -34.91 13.40 -56.60
C PRO A 605 -36.13 13.66 -55.71
N ARG A 606 -37.34 13.76 -56.29
CA ARG A 606 -38.60 13.97 -55.56
C ARG A 606 -39.30 12.69 -55.16
N LEU A 607 -38.87 11.54 -55.69
CA LEU A 607 -39.44 10.26 -55.29
C LEU A 607 -38.88 9.87 -53.90
N PRO A 608 -39.74 9.49 -52.95
CA PRO A 608 -39.28 9.00 -51.65
C PRO A 608 -38.47 7.71 -51.85
N LEU A 609 -37.37 7.56 -51.11
CA LEU A 609 -36.57 6.34 -51.07
C LEU A 609 -37.48 5.16 -50.69
N GLU A 610 -37.46 4.08 -51.47
CA GLU A 610 -38.28 2.90 -51.19
C GLU A 610 -37.89 2.28 -49.84
N ALA A 611 -38.89 1.88 -49.05
CA ALA A 611 -38.67 1.22 -47.77
C ALA A 611 -37.98 -0.13 -48.01
N GLN A 612 -36.73 -0.26 -47.57
CA GLN A 612 -35.93 -1.48 -47.74
C GLN A 612 -36.44 -2.62 -46.84
N GLU A 613 -36.18 -3.86 -47.27
CA GLU A 613 -36.58 -5.06 -46.53
C GLU A 613 -35.97 -5.11 -45.11
N PRO A 614 -36.68 -5.71 -44.13
CA PRO A 614 -36.17 -5.88 -42.78
C PRO A 614 -34.88 -6.73 -42.77
N SER A 615 -33.89 -6.29 -42.01
CA SER A 615 -32.57 -6.93 -41.91
C SER A 615 -32.56 -7.98 -40.81
N SER A 616 -32.24 -9.24 -41.14
CA SER A 616 -32.09 -10.33 -40.16
C SER A 616 -30.70 -10.39 -39.50
N VAL A 617 -29.70 -9.72 -40.08
CA VAL A 617 -28.31 -9.66 -39.59
C VAL A 617 -27.83 -8.21 -39.50
N TRP A 618 -27.14 -7.87 -38.40
CA TRP A 618 -26.49 -6.58 -38.21
C TRP A 618 -25.00 -6.75 -37.89
N PRO A 619 -24.11 -6.48 -38.84
CA PRO A 619 -22.67 -6.53 -38.61
C PRO A 619 -22.20 -5.49 -37.58
N LEU A 620 -21.22 -5.85 -36.73
CA LEU A 620 -20.49 -4.85 -35.94
C LEU A 620 -19.75 -3.89 -36.88
N GLY A 621 -19.78 -2.59 -36.58
CA GLY A 621 -19.21 -1.56 -37.44
C GLY A 621 -20.06 -1.20 -38.67
N ALA A 622 -21.33 -1.59 -38.70
CA ALA A 622 -22.26 -1.25 -39.78
C ALA A 622 -23.37 -0.29 -39.32
N ARG A 623 -23.83 0.54 -40.27
CA ARG A 623 -25.04 1.38 -40.09
C ARG A 623 -26.31 0.61 -40.43
N ARG A 624 -27.38 0.90 -39.69
CA ARG A 624 -28.74 0.43 -39.96
C ARG A 624 -29.74 1.53 -39.68
N VAL A 625 -30.90 1.39 -40.31
CA VAL A 625 -32.01 2.33 -40.21
C VAL A 625 -33.10 1.72 -39.35
N VAL A 626 -33.43 2.39 -38.25
CA VAL A 626 -34.52 2.04 -37.34
C VAL A 626 -35.72 2.89 -37.69
N SER A 627 -36.70 2.30 -38.37
CA SER A 627 -38.00 2.94 -38.62
C SER A 627 -38.91 2.73 -37.41
N TYR A 628 -39.62 3.78 -37.02
CA TYR A 628 -40.56 3.76 -35.91
C TYR A 628 -41.90 4.37 -36.33
N LYS A 629 -42.96 4.19 -35.52
CA LYS A 629 -44.24 4.87 -35.73
C LYS A 629 -44.78 5.41 -34.42
N TRP A 630 -44.84 6.73 -34.27
CA TRP A 630 -45.25 7.36 -33.02
C TRP A 630 -46.17 8.56 -33.23
N ALA A 631 -47.49 8.38 -33.03
CA ALA A 631 -48.53 9.36 -33.35
C ALA A 631 -48.72 10.47 -32.29
N THR A 632 -47.64 11.16 -31.88
CA THR A 632 -47.70 12.26 -30.90
C THR A 632 -48.26 13.57 -31.51
N PRO A 633 -48.96 14.42 -30.73
CA PRO A 633 -49.39 15.75 -31.16
C PRO A 633 -48.28 16.61 -31.77
N SER A 634 -47.07 16.57 -31.20
CA SER A 634 -45.92 17.35 -31.69
C SER A 634 -45.44 16.87 -33.07
N LEU A 635 -45.48 15.56 -33.33
CA LEU A 635 -45.14 15.01 -34.65
C LEU A 635 -46.20 15.37 -35.70
N ASN A 636 -47.49 15.33 -35.35
CA ASN A 636 -48.56 15.75 -36.26
C ASN A 636 -48.45 17.23 -36.62
N LYS A 637 -48.09 18.07 -35.64
CA LYS A 637 -47.76 19.48 -35.86
C LYS A 637 -46.55 19.63 -36.80
N LEU A 638 -45.49 18.86 -36.59
CA LEU A 638 -44.30 18.85 -37.46
C LEU A 638 -44.64 18.45 -38.90
N LYS A 639 -45.40 17.36 -39.10
CA LYS A 639 -45.88 16.91 -40.42
C LYS A 639 -46.67 18.00 -41.14
N THR A 640 -47.54 18.69 -40.41
CA THR A 640 -48.33 19.81 -40.95
C THR A 640 -47.43 20.98 -41.37
N LEU A 641 -46.54 21.46 -40.50
CA LEU A 641 -45.63 22.57 -40.80
C LEU A 641 -44.66 22.25 -41.95
N THR A 642 -44.12 21.04 -42.01
CA THR A 642 -43.22 20.60 -43.10
C THR A 642 -43.97 20.47 -44.43
N SER A 643 -45.22 19.98 -44.43
CA SER A 643 -46.06 19.92 -45.64
C SER A 643 -46.41 21.32 -46.19
N GLN A 644 -46.59 22.31 -45.30
CA GLN A 644 -46.79 23.72 -45.70
C GLN A 644 -45.53 24.34 -46.32
N ALA A 645 -44.35 23.91 -45.87
CA ALA A 645 -43.06 24.35 -46.43
C ALA A 645 -42.73 23.71 -47.80
N THR A 646 -43.36 22.58 -48.14
CA THR A 646 -43.02 21.74 -49.31
C THR A 646 -44.18 21.53 -50.30
N GLY A 647 -45.29 22.27 -50.14
CA GLY A 647 -46.53 22.07 -50.90
C GLY A 647 -46.38 22.24 -52.44
N PRO A 648 -47.14 21.49 -53.26
CA PRO A 648 -47.05 21.59 -54.71
C PRO A 648 -47.65 22.90 -55.21
N GLY A 649 -46.86 23.72 -55.93
CA GLY A 649 -47.35 24.85 -56.71
C GLY A 649 -47.08 26.26 -56.16
N ILE A 650 -46.37 26.40 -55.03
CA ILE A 650 -45.91 27.70 -54.50
C ILE A 650 -44.39 27.63 -54.36
N ALA A 651 -43.67 28.65 -54.83
CA ALA A 651 -42.23 28.74 -54.59
C ALA A 651 -42.00 28.73 -53.06
N PRO A 652 -41.22 27.80 -52.50
CA PRO A 652 -41.09 27.65 -51.05
C PRO A 652 -40.35 28.88 -50.50
N THR A 653 -41.09 29.83 -49.93
CA THR A 653 -40.49 30.91 -49.14
C THR A 653 -40.29 30.39 -47.73
N LEU A 654 -39.21 29.65 -47.50
CA LEU A 654 -38.72 29.36 -46.15
C LEU A 654 -38.52 30.71 -45.42
N THR A 655 -39.29 30.94 -44.36
CA THR A 655 -39.10 32.09 -43.48
C THR A 655 -38.37 31.66 -42.21
N ALA A 656 -37.56 32.54 -41.63
CA ALA A 656 -36.89 32.26 -40.36
C ALA A 656 -37.89 31.84 -39.26
N LYS A 657 -39.09 32.44 -39.27
CA LYS A 657 -40.18 32.09 -38.35
C LYS A 657 -40.67 30.64 -38.55
N LEU A 658 -40.93 30.22 -39.79
CA LEU A 658 -41.37 28.85 -40.07
C LEU A 658 -40.28 27.82 -39.74
N VAL A 659 -39.01 28.14 -40.00
CA VAL A 659 -37.87 27.28 -39.61
C VAL A 659 -37.78 27.16 -38.09
N GLN A 660 -37.98 28.25 -37.35
CA GLN A 660 -38.04 28.23 -35.89
C GLN A 660 -39.22 27.38 -35.38
N GLU A 661 -40.41 27.55 -35.92
CA GLU A 661 -41.60 26.76 -35.56
C GLU A 661 -41.40 25.26 -35.84
N ILE A 662 -40.71 24.91 -36.94
CA ILE A 662 -40.32 23.53 -37.26
C ILE A 662 -39.31 23.00 -36.23
N GLN A 663 -38.28 23.78 -35.87
CA GLN A 663 -37.29 23.38 -34.88
C GLN A 663 -37.90 23.19 -33.47
N GLU A 664 -38.81 24.08 -33.07
CA GLU A 664 -39.56 23.97 -31.82
C GLU A 664 -40.45 22.71 -31.80
N ALA A 665 -41.14 22.42 -32.90
CA ALA A 665 -41.93 21.19 -33.04
C ALA A 665 -41.04 19.93 -32.99
N LYS A 666 -39.84 19.95 -33.60
CA LYS A 666 -38.84 18.88 -33.47
C LYS A 666 -38.36 18.68 -32.03
N ALA A 667 -38.28 19.75 -31.25
CA ALA A 667 -37.82 19.73 -29.87
C ALA A 667 -38.90 19.33 -28.85
N GLY A 668 -40.17 19.22 -29.25
CA GLY A 668 -41.31 18.87 -28.38
C GLY A 668 -41.27 17.44 -27.81
N GLY A 669 -40.56 16.53 -28.47
CA GLY A 669 -40.30 15.17 -28.00
C GLY A 669 -39.00 14.62 -28.58
N PHE A 670 -38.57 13.45 -28.12
CA PHE A 670 -37.42 12.73 -28.67
C PHE A 670 -37.53 11.22 -28.41
N LEU A 671 -36.69 10.43 -29.10
CA LEU A 671 -36.57 9.00 -28.89
C LEU A 671 -35.15 8.61 -28.43
N GLU A 672 -35.07 7.61 -27.57
CA GLU A 672 -33.85 6.87 -27.22
C GLU A 672 -33.86 5.54 -27.97
N VAL A 673 -32.72 5.16 -28.55
CA VAL A 673 -32.56 3.90 -29.29
C VAL A 673 -31.43 3.10 -28.64
N SER A 674 -31.77 1.92 -28.12
CA SER A 674 -30.82 1.03 -27.43
C SER A 674 -30.90 -0.39 -27.97
N LEU A 675 -29.82 -1.15 -27.77
CA LEU A 675 -29.70 -2.53 -28.21
C LEU A 675 -29.66 -3.47 -26.99
N TRP A 676 -30.48 -4.52 -27.04
CA TRP A 676 -30.63 -5.51 -25.97
C TRP A 676 -30.28 -6.89 -26.49
N ARG A 677 -29.46 -7.62 -25.75
CA ARG A 677 -28.95 -8.96 -26.09
C ARG A 677 -29.76 -10.03 -25.40
N ARG A 678 -30.05 -11.12 -26.09
CA ARG A 678 -30.56 -12.34 -25.47
C ARG A 678 -29.44 -13.08 -24.76
N VAL A 679 -29.64 -13.41 -23.48
CA VAL A 679 -28.62 -14.12 -22.68
C VAL A 679 -28.97 -15.60 -22.63
N SER A 680 -27.98 -16.47 -22.87
CA SER A 680 -28.17 -17.91 -22.80
C SER A 680 -28.34 -18.39 -21.36
N HIS A 681 -29.04 -19.51 -21.17
CA HIS A 681 -29.22 -20.10 -19.84
C HIS A 681 -27.89 -20.52 -19.17
N GLU A 682 -26.85 -20.81 -19.96
CA GLU A 682 -25.50 -21.10 -19.46
C GLU A 682 -24.81 -19.85 -18.90
N GLU A 683 -24.88 -18.72 -19.60
CA GLU A 683 -24.36 -17.44 -19.11
C GLU A 683 -25.08 -16.98 -17.84
N VAL A 684 -26.40 -17.14 -17.76
CA VAL A 684 -27.17 -16.85 -16.54
C VAL A 684 -26.67 -17.70 -15.37
N LYS A 685 -26.48 -19.01 -15.56
CA LYS A 685 -25.92 -19.90 -14.54
C LYS A 685 -24.52 -19.47 -14.08
N LEU A 686 -23.62 -19.15 -15.01
CA LEU A 686 -22.26 -18.69 -14.70
C LEU A 686 -22.27 -17.40 -13.88
N ARG A 687 -23.14 -16.44 -14.23
CA ARG A 687 -23.29 -15.17 -13.50
C ARG A 687 -23.89 -15.37 -12.11
N CYS A 688 -24.91 -16.22 -11.98
CA CYS A 688 -25.46 -16.59 -10.67
C CYS A 688 -24.40 -17.23 -9.78
N ALA A 689 -23.61 -18.17 -10.31
CA ALA A 689 -22.52 -18.80 -9.57
C ALA A 689 -21.44 -17.79 -9.13
N ALA A 690 -21.10 -16.81 -9.98
CA ALA A 690 -20.16 -15.75 -9.63
C ALA A 690 -20.73 -14.81 -8.54
N ALA A 691 -22.02 -14.44 -8.65
CA ALA A 691 -22.70 -13.61 -7.66
C ALA A 691 -22.82 -14.31 -6.30
N GLU A 692 -23.16 -15.60 -6.28
CA GLU A 692 -23.17 -16.42 -5.06
C GLU A 692 -21.78 -16.53 -4.43
N THR A 693 -20.74 -16.69 -5.25
CA THR A 693 -19.35 -16.77 -4.78
C THR A 693 -18.96 -15.46 -4.09
N ASN A 694 -19.21 -14.32 -4.73
CA ASN A 694 -18.96 -13.00 -4.16
C ASN A 694 -19.77 -12.77 -2.86
N ALA A 695 -21.05 -13.15 -2.84
CA ALA A 695 -21.88 -13.05 -1.63
C ALA A 695 -21.32 -13.90 -0.47
N ARG A 696 -20.81 -15.11 -0.75
CA ARG A 696 -20.13 -15.96 0.25
C ARG A 696 -18.83 -15.32 0.74
N GLU A 697 -18.00 -14.80 -0.15
CA GLU A 697 -16.76 -14.09 0.22
C GLU A 697 -17.03 -12.88 1.12
N VAL A 698 -18.05 -12.09 0.80
CA VAL A 698 -18.47 -10.94 1.63
C VAL A 698 -18.97 -11.41 2.99
N ALA A 699 -19.80 -12.45 3.05
CA ALA A 699 -20.30 -13.01 4.30
C ALA A 699 -19.16 -13.56 5.17
N ASP A 700 -18.18 -14.23 4.56
CA ASP A 700 -16.99 -14.73 5.25
C ASP A 700 -16.10 -13.60 5.77
N ALA A 701 -15.90 -12.53 4.99
CA ALA A 701 -15.15 -11.35 5.43
C ALA A 701 -15.82 -10.66 6.63
N VAL A 702 -17.15 -10.49 6.59
CA VAL A 702 -17.93 -9.93 7.71
C VAL A 702 -17.89 -10.82 8.95
N ARG A 703 -17.87 -12.14 8.76
CA ARG A 703 -17.73 -13.11 9.86
C ARG A 703 -16.36 -13.06 10.51
N ILE A 704 -15.29 -12.93 9.71
CA ILE A 704 -13.91 -12.85 10.19
C ILE A 704 -13.65 -11.52 10.90
N GLU A 705 -14.18 -10.41 10.36
CA GLU A 705 -13.93 -9.06 10.87
C GLU A 705 -15.26 -8.32 11.19
N PRO A 706 -15.73 -8.35 12.46
CA PRO A 706 -17.04 -7.83 12.85
C PRO A 706 -17.26 -6.33 12.58
N SER A 707 -16.18 -5.54 12.50
CA SER A 707 -16.27 -4.12 12.17
C SER A 707 -16.86 -3.89 10.76
N LEU A 708 -16.67 -4.81 9.82
CA LEU A 708 -17.31 -4.76 8.49
C LEU A 708 -18.83 -4.95 8.57
N GLY A 709 -19.35 -5.70 9.54
CA GLY A 709 -20.80 -5.82 9.76
C GLY A 709 -21.43 -4.48 10.15
N GLN A 710 -20.73 -3.66 10.95
CA GLN A 710 -21.17 -2.30 11.28
C GLN A 710 -21.12 -1.37 10.05
N VAL A 711 -20.09 -1.51 9.21
CA VAL A 711 -19.99 -0.80 7.93
C VAL A 711 -21.17 -1.14 7.02
N GLN A 712 -21.57 -2.42 6.94
CA GLN A 712 -22.73 -2.85 6.15
C GLN A 712 -24.04 -2.21 6.64
N MET A 713 -24.25 -2.18 7.96
CA MET A 713 -25.41 -1.52 8.57
C MET A 713 -25.42 -0.01 8.30
N TYR A 714 -24.25 0.62 8.41
CA TYR A 714 -24.07 2.04 8.07
C TYR A 714 -24.41 2.32 6.61
N ALA A 715 -23.86 1.55 5.68
CA ALA A 715 -24.11 1.71 4.25
C ALA A 715 -25.60 1.56 3.92
N THR A 716 -26.26 0.55 4.49
CA THR A 716 -27.71 0.32 4.32
C THR A 716 -28.52 1.51 4.83
N SER A 717 -28.18 2.03 6.01
CA SER A 717 -28.84 3.20 6.60
C SER A 717 -28.62 4.46 5.75
N LEU A 718 -27.40 4.70 5.29
CA LEU A 718 -27.07 5.85 4.46
C LEU A 718 -27.79 5.78 3.10
N TYR A 719 -27.77 4.62 2.43
CA TYR A 719 -28.51 4.44 1.17
C TYR A 719 -30.00 4.68 1.33
N SER A 720 -30.62 4.21 2.42
CA SER A 720 -32.04 4.51 2.71
C SER A 720 -32.36 6.00 2.90
N ARG A 721 -31.34 6.81 3.21
CA ARG A 721 -31.46 8.28 3.34
C ARG A 721 -31.23 9.01 2.02
N ILE A 722 -30.22 8.61 1.23
CA ILE A 722 -29.76 9.36 0.06
C ILE A 722 -30.35 8.89 -1.27
N GLU A 723 -30.97 7.70 -1.29
CA GLU A 723 -31.65 7.17 -2.47
C GLU A 723 -32.77 8.13 -2.92
N GLU A 724 -32.86 8.37 -4.22
CA GLU A 724 -33.99 9.08 -4.81
C GLU A 724 -35.25 8.21 -4.72
N ASP A 725 -36.24 8.61 -3.91
CA ASP A 725 -37.47 7.85 -3.70
C ASP A 725 -38.26 7.68 -5.02
N PRO A 726 -38.36 6.45 -5.57
CA PRO A 726 -39.08 6.21 -6.82
C PRO A 726 -40.60 6.37 -6.67
N SER A 727 -41.13 6.38 -5.43
CA SER A 727 -42.57 6.41 -5.15
C SER A 727 -43.16 7.82 -5.05
N ALA A 728 -42.35 8.84 -4.74
CA ALA A 728 -42.79 10.22 -4.56
C ALA A 728 -43.29 10.90 -5.86
N LEU A 729 -42.93 10.37 -7.04
CA LEU A 729 -43.27 10.93 -8.36
C LEU A 729 -44.39 10.18 -9.10
N VAL A 730 -44.84 9.02 -8.61
CA VAL A 730 -45.84 8.14 -9.26
C VAL A 730 -47.16 8.08 -8.49
N ALA A 731 -47.33 8.95 -7.48
CA ALA A 731 -48.51 8.97 -6.60
C ALA A 731 -49.86 9.10 -7.37
N ASP A 732 -49.87 9.71 -8.55
CA ASP A 732 -51.08 9.87 -9.38
C ASP A 732 -51.52 8.60 -10.14
N LEU A 733 -50.68 7.56 -10.22
CA LEU A 733 -50.96 6.34 -11.00
C LEU A 733 -51.09 5.07 -10.15
N ALA A 734 -51.08 5.20 -8.82
CA ALA A 734 -51.28 4.09 -7.90
C ALA A 734 -52.78 3.80 -7.72
N VAL A 735 -53.30 2.84 -8.48
CA VAL A 735 -54.56 2.16 -8.15
C VAL A 735 -54.21 1.00 -7.22
N ASP A 736 -54.82 0.97 -6.03
CA ASP A 736 -54.79 -0.18 -5.10
C ASP A 736 -55.08 -1.47 -5.88
N SER A 737 -54.05 -2.31 -6.06
CA SER A 737 -54.20 -3.63 -6.63
C SER A 737 -53.41 -4.63 -5.80
N ASP A 738 -54.10 -5.19 -4.82
CA ASP A 738 -53.63 -6.19 -3.84
C ASP A 738 -53.51 -7.61 -4.45
N HIS A 739 -53.18 -7.70 -5.75
CA HIS A 739 -53.06 -8.97 -6.47
C HIS A 739 -51.74 -9.04 -7.25
N MET A 740 -50.67 -9.37 -6.52
CA MET A 740 -49.43 -9.87 -7.11
C MET A 740 -49.69 -11.23 -7.77
N SER A 741 -49.87 -11.25 -9.10
CA SER A 741 -49.70 -12.48 -9.88
C SER A 741 -48.23 -12.65 -10.24
N THR A 742 -47.69 -13.82 -9.92
CA THR A 742 -46.28 -14.22 -10.07
C THR A 742 -45.90 -14.68 -11.48
N ASP A 743 -46.80 -14.64 -12.45
CA ASP A 743 -46.63 -15.30 -13.76
C ASP A 743 -45.89 -14.48 -14.84
N GLY A 744 -45.47 -13.24 -14.55
CA GLY A 744 -44.75 -12.38 -15.52
C GLY A 744 -43.23 -12.38 -15.38
N ARG A 745 -42.62 -13.21 -14.52
CA ARG A 745 -41.17 -13.13 -14.22
C ARG A 745 -40.25 -13.66 -15.33
N HIS A 746 -40.71 -14.54 -16.21
CA HIS A 746 -39.80 -15.33 -17.06
C HIS A 746 -39.41 -14.73 -18.41
N GLU A 747 -40.15 -13.78 -19.00
CA GLU A 747 -39.83 -13.27 -20.37
C GLU A 747 -38.90 -12.04 -20.39
N GLU A 748 -38.89 -11.20 -19.34
CA GLU A 748 -38.00 -10.02 -19.25
C GLU A 748 -36.59 -10.38 -18.74
N GLU A 749 -36.43 -11.51 -18.03
CA GLU A 749 -35.13 -12.01 -17.53
C GLU A 749 -34.21 -12.54 -18.66
N GLU A 750 -34.74 -12.70 -19.87
CA GLU A 750 -34.03 -13.26 -21.03
C GLU A 750 -33.19 -12.22 -21.81
N TRP A 751 -33.47 -10.91 -21.63
CA TRP A 751 -32.85 -9.83 -22.41
C TRP A 751 -32.10 -8.83 -21.53
N GLU A 752 -30.84 -8.56 -21.86
CA GLU A 752 -29.94 -7.65 -21.15
C GLU A 752 -29.57 -6.44 -22.02
N PHE A 753 -29.50 -5.26 -21.42
CA PHE A 753 -29.00 -4.07 -22.11
C PHE A 753 -27.53 -4.24 -22.52
N SER A 754 -27.20 -3.89 -23.76
CA SER A 754 -25.84 -4.02 -24.28
C SER A 754 -25.23 -2.67 -24.63
N VAL A 755 -25.89 -1.86 -25.46
CA VAL A 755 -25.34 -0.56 -25.90
C VAL A 755 -26.43 0.48 -26.17
N MET A 756 -26.13 1.74 -25.88
CA MET A 756 -26.96 2.88 -26.28
C MET A 756 -26.49 3.37 -27.65
N LEU A 757 -27.39 3.34 -28.64
CA LEU A 757 -27.09 3.72 -30.02
C LEU A 757 -27.36 5.20 -30.26
N ASN A 758 -28.41 5.75 -29.66
CA ASN A 758 -28.72 7.18 -29.73
C ASN A 758 -29.50 7.65 -28.50
N ASP A 759 -28.99 8.67 -27.80
CA ASP A 759 -29.61 9.25 -26.60
C ASP A 759 -30.79 10.18 -26.94
N ARG A 760 -30.78 10.85 -28.10
CA ARG A 760 -31.77 11.89 -28.45
C ARG A 760 -32.00 11.98 -29.97
N VAL A 761 -32.80 11.07 -30.49
CA VAL A 761 -33.37 11.19 -31.85
C VAL A 761 -34.44 12.28 -31.82
N ALA A 762 -34.23 13.39 -32.52
CA ALA A 762 -35.24 14.43 -32.68
C ALA A 762 -36.41 13.93 -33.53
N LEU A 763 -37.62 14.46 -33.29
CA LEU A 763 -38.78 14.12 -34.11
C LEU A 763 -38.51 14.45 -35.59
N ASN A 764 -38.83 13.51 -36.48
CA ASN A 764 -38.69 13.67 -37.91
C ASN A 764 -39.90 13.13 -38.66
N VAL A 765 -40.20 13.72 -39.83
CA VAL A 765 -41.41 13.41 -40.61
C VAL A 765 -41.33 12.02 -41.23
N GLU A 766 -40.10 11.58 -41.51
CA GLU A 766 -39.76 10.29 -42.08
C GLU A 766 -39.90 9.14 -41.06
N GLU A 767 -39.99 9.45 -39.76
CA GLU A 767 -40.08 8.49 -38.65
C GLU A 767 -38.98 7.42 -38.68
N VAL A 768 -37.75 7.87 -38.94
CA VAL A 768 -36.57 7.04 -39.17
C VAL A 768 -35.37 7.55 -38.37
N ALA A 769 -34.61 6.66 -37.75
CA ALA A 769 -33.32 6.95 -37.12
C ALA A 769 -32.19 6.14 -37.77
N ASP A 770 -31.17 6.82 -38.31
CA ASP A 770 -29.91 6.18 -38.72
C ASP A 770 -29.04 5.95 -37.48
N VAL A 771 -28.52 4.72 -37.32
CA VAL A 771 -27.72 4.32 -36.16
C VAL A 771 -26.53 3.45 -36.57
N TYR A 772 -25.37 3.80 -36.01
CA TYR A 772 -24.14 3.04 -36.13
C TYR A 772 -23.96 2.10 -34.93
N LEU A 773 -23.67 0.82 -35.18
CA LEU A 773 -23.35 -0.16 -34.15
C LEU A 773 -21.81 -0.23 -33.95
N PRO A 774 -21.28 0.26 -32.82
CA PRO A 774 -19.85 0.22 -32.56
C PRO A 774 -19.33 -1.21 -32.31
N PHE A 775 -18.01 -1.40 -32.34
CA PHE A 775 -17.37 -2.68 -32.00
C PHE A 775 -17.32 -2.94 -30.48
N THR A 776 -17.31 -1.87 -29.69
CA THR A 776 -17.23 -1.94 -28.23
C THR A 776 -18.41 -1.24 -27.57
N ASP A 777 -18.75 -1.67 -26.35
CA ASP A 777 -19.68 -0.95 -25.48
C ASP A 777 -19.05 0.35 -24.92
N ALA A 778 -19.81 1.10 -24.12
CA ALA A 778 -19.33 2.35 -23.50
C ALA A 778 -18.29 2.13 -22.38
N ASN A 779 -18.14 0.91 -21.87
CA ASN A 779 -17.04 0.53 -20.98
C ASN A 779 -15.78 0.15 -21.79
N GLY A 780 -15.93 0.03 -23.12
CA GLY A 780 -14.96 -0.37 -24.12
C GLY A 780 -14.66 -1.86 -24.12
N ASN A 781 -15.62 -2.68 -23.68
CA ASN A 781 -15.61 -4.13 -23.85
C ASN A 781 -16.12 -4.48 -25.25
N PRO A 782 -15.55 -5.49 -25.92
CA PRO A 782 -16.06 -5.92 -27.22
C PRO A 782 -17.50 -6.43 -27.09
N LEU A 783 -18.35 -6.07 -28.05
CA LEU A 783 -19.73 -6.54 -28.05
C LEU A 783 -19.78 -8.04 -28.40
N PRO A 784 -20.47 -8.86 -27.60
CA PRO A 784 -20.58 -10.29 -27.88
C PRO A 784 -21.44 -10.57 -29.11
N GLN A 785 -21.26 -11.74 -29.72
CA GLN A 785 -22.13 -12.18 -30.80
C GLN A 785 -23.43 -12.79 -30.24
N GLY A 786 -24.51 -12.75 -31.02
CA GLY A 786 -25.77 -13.41 -30.63
C GLY A 786 -27.04 -12.76 -31.19
N GLU A 787 -28.18 -13.10 -30.58
CA GLU A 787 -29.47 -12.48 -30.87
C GLU A 787 -29.62 -11.18 -30.09
N TYR A 788 -30.02 -10.12 -30.79
CA TYR A 788 -30.27 -8.80 -30.24
C TYR A 788 -31.65 -8.30 -30.67
N ARG A 789 -32.19 -7.31 -29.96
CA ARG A 789 -33.37 -6.56 -30.37
C ARG A 789 -33.16 -5.08 -30.09
N VAL A 790 -33.77 -4.23 -30.91
CA VAL A 790 -33.74 -2.77 -30.70
C VAL A 790 -34.91 -2.39 -29.81
N LEU A 791 -34.62 -1.64 -28.75
CA LEU A 791 -35.61 -0.97 -27.91
C LEU A 791 -35.65 0.51 -28.26
N VAL A 792 -36.83 0.99 -28.65
CA VAL A 792 -37.11 2.42 -28.86
C VAL A 792 -37.94 2.94 -27.70
N ARG A 793 -37.46 3.99 -27.02
CA ARG A 793 -38.17 4.66 -25.93
C ARG A 793 -38.51 6.09 -26.35
N ALA A 794 -39.77 6.47 -26.31
CA ALA A 794 -40.25 7.77 -26.76
C ALA A 794 -40.65 8.67 -25.57
N PHE A 795 -40.10 9.88 -25.54
CA PHE A 795 -40.31 10.88 -24.50
C PHE A 795 -41.00 12.11 -25.07
N ASP A 796 -42.19 12.40 -24.54
CA ASP A 796 -42.93 13.63 -24.81
C ASP A 796 -42.65 14.63 -23.68
N LYS A 797 -42.07 15.79 -24.01
CA LYS A 797 -41.68 16.78 -22.99
C LYS A 797 -42.87 17.49 -22.37
N GLU A 798 -44.03 17.50 -23.01
CA GLU A 798 -45.23 18.11 -22.45
C GLU A 798 -45.77 17.26 -21.29
N THR A 799 -45.80 15.93 -21.46
CA THR A 799 -46.31 15.00 -20.44
C THR A 799 -45.24 14.55 -19.44
N ASN A 800 -43.97 14.54 -19.82
CA ASN A 800 -42.84 14.19 -18.97
C ASN A 800 -41.72 15.26 -19.00
N PRO A 801 -41.96 16.47 -18.45
CA PRO A 801 -41.00 17.58 -18.53
C PRO A 801 -39.69 17.34 -17.76
N ARG A 802 -39.71 16.49 -16.73
CA ARG A 802 -38.52 16.15 -15.93
C ARG A 802 -37.77 14.92 -16.46
N LEU A 803 -38.24 14.32 -17.56
CA LEU A 803 -37.66 13.13 -18.20
C LEU A 803 -37.47 11.96 -17.20
N HIS A 804 -38.52 11.67 -16.43
CA HIS A 804 -38.51 10.51 -15.52
C HIS A 804 -38.44 9.21 -16.33
N PRO A 805 -37.54 8.26 -15.99
CA PRO A 805 -37.29 7.08 -16.82
C PRO A 805 -38.51 6.17 -16.95
N ALA A 806 -39.41 6.13 -15.97
CA ALA A 806 -40.62 5.29 -16.04
C ALA A 806 -41.79 5.90 -16.85
N LEU A 807 -41.70 7.17 -17.26
CA LEU A 807 -42.79 7.89 -17.95
C LEU A 807 -42.46 8.06 -19.45
N CYS A 808 -42.42 6.96 -20.18
CA CYS A 808 -42.17 6.91 -21.62
C CYS A 808 -43.00 5.82 -22.29
N ALA A 809 -43.16 5.91 -23.61
CA ALA A 809 -43.68 4.80 -24.42
C ALA A 809 -42.50 3.97 -24.93
N GLU A 810 -42.58 2.64 -24.90
CA GLU A 810 -41.51 1.79 -25.44
C GLU A 810 -42.05 0.72 -26.37
N SER A 811 -41.21 0.28 -27.30
CA SER A 811 -41.49 -0.80 -28.23
C SER A 811 -40.20 -1.47 -28.69
N PHE A 812 -40.29 -2.76 -29.00
CA PHE A 812 -39.16 -3.59 -29.42
C PHE A 812 -39.27 -3.94 -30.90
N SER A 813 -38.13 -4.07 -31.58
CA SER A 813 -38.05 -4.70 -32.90
C SER A 813 -38.16 -6.22 -32.80
N GLU A 814 -38.34 -6.88 -33.95
CA GLU A 814 -38.02 -8.30 -34.07
C GLU A 814 -36.53 -8.56 -33.78
N PRO A 815 -36.15 -9.78 -33.32
CA PRO A 815 -34.75 -10.14 -33.09
C PRO A 815 -33.90 -10.08 -34.37
N VAL A 816 -32.68 -9.57 -34.23
CA VAL A 816 -31.65 -9.44 -35.27
C VAL A 816 -30.37 -10.07 -34.77
N ARG A 817 -29.65 -10.80 -35.61
CA ARG A 817 -28.38 -11.44 -35.25
C ARG A 817 -27.21 -10.45 -35.41
N VAL A 818 -26.43 -10.23 -34.35
CA VAL A 818 -25.22 -9.40 -34.37
C VAL A 818 -23.98 -10.28 -34.43
N ILE A 819 -23.07 -9.97 -35.36
CA ILE A 819 -21.83 -10.71 -35.61
C ILE A 819 -20.70 -9.77 -36.01
N ASP A 820 -19.46 -10.11 -35.64
CA ASP A 820 -18.28 -9.50 -36.25
C ASP A 820 -18.00 -10.21 -37.58
N VAL A 821 -18.24 -9.52 -38.69
CA VAL A 821 -18.04 -10.06 -40.05
C VAL A 821 -16.61 -9.88 -40.55
N ILE A 822 -15.80 -9.03 -39.90
CA ILE A 822 -14.47 -8.67 -40.38
C ILE A 822 -13.57 -9.90 -40.59
N PRO A 823 -13.47 -10.88 -39.66
CA PRO A 823 -12.62 -12.05 -39.87
C PRO A 823 -13.02 -12.84 -41.12
N GLY A 824 -14.32 -13.03 -41.35
CA GLY A 824 -14.83 -13.73 -42.54
C GLY A 824 -14.58 -12.96 -43.84
N LEU A 825 -14.70 -11.63 -43.81
CA LEU A 825 -14.43 -10.76 -44.96
C LEU A 825 -12.94 -10.70 -45.31
N ILE A 826 -12.04 -10.73 -44.31
CA ILE A 826 -10.60 -10.84 -44.53
C ILE A 826 -10.29 -12.15 -45.26
N SER A 827 -10.78 -13.28 -44.76
CA SER A 827 -10.54 -14.59 -45.39
C SER A 827 -11.10 -14.65 -46.82
N GLN A 828 -12.28 -14.05 -47.06
CA GLN A 828 -12.90 -14.00 -48.38
C GLN A 828 -12.10 -13.16 -49.39
N PHE A 829 -11.57 -12.01 -48.98
CA PHE A 829 -10.87 -11.09 -49.87
C PHE A 829 -9.46 -11.57 -50.22
N PHE A 830 -8.69 -12.00 -49.22
CA PHE A 830 -7.31 -12.45 -49.41
C PHE A 830 -7.20 -13.93 -49.80
N LYS A 831 -8.32 -14.66 -49.84
CA LYS A 831 -8.41 -16.09 -50.21
C LYS A 831 -7.43 -16.93 -49.39
N THR A 832 -7.38 -16.72 -48.09
CA THR A 832 -6.68 -17.65 -47.19
C THR A 832 -7.32 -19.04 -47.39
N GLU A 833 -6.51 -20.04 -47.73
CA GLU A 833 -7.00 -21.37 -48.06
C GLU A 833 -7.80 -21.95 -46.88
N ASN A 834 -8.94 -22.54 -47.20
CA ASN A 834 -9.81 -23.26 -46.28
C ASN A 834 -9.04 -24.51 -45.80
N PRO A 835 -8.63 -24.65 -44.51
CA PRO A 835 -7.80 -25.77 -44.05
C PRO A 835 -8.56 -27.11 -44.00
N ALA A 836 -9.81 -27.16 -44.48
CA ALA A 836 -10.59 -28.37 -44.64
C ALA A 836 -9.94 -29.42 -45.57
N GLU A 837 -8.91 -29.08 -46.34
CA GLU A 837 -8.12 -30.04 -47.13
C GLU A 837 -6.80 -30.52 -46.48
N GLU A 838 -6.26 -29.85 -45.45
CA GLU A 838 -5.07 -30.33 -44.71
C GLU A 838 -5.38 -31.10 -43.42
N ALA A 839 -6.61 -31.01 -42.88
CA ALA A 839 -7.03 -31.80 -41.72
C ALA A 839 -7.15 -33.32 -41.97
N LYS A 840 -6.89 -33.79 -43.21
CA LYS A 840 -6.82 -35.23 -43.53
C LYS A 840 -5.42 -35.85 -43.38
N ALA A 841 -4.39 -35.10 -42.97
CA ALA A 841 -3.02 -35.60 -42.92
C ALA A 841 -2.28 -35.40 -41.59
N VAL A 842 -2.98 -35.29 -40.45
CA VAL A 842 -2.33 -35.29 -39.12
C VAL A 842 -2.84 -36.47 -38.29
N THR A 843 -2.16 -37.61 -38.41
CA THR A 843 -2.32 -38.76 -37.51
C THR A 843 -1.36 -38.69 -36.30
N GLU A 844 -0.57 -37.62 -36.16
CA GLU A 844 0.39 -37.46 -35.06
C GLU A 844 0.29 -36.05 -34.46
N ILE A 845 0.09 -35.97 -33.15
CA ILE A 845 0.06 -34.71 -32.40
C ILE A 845 1.50 -34.14 -32.34
N PRO A 846 1.77 -32.91 -32.79
CA PRO A 846 3.07 -32.26 -32.64
C PRO A 846 3.50 -32.25 -31.16
N ALA A 847 4.80 -32.43 -30.90
CA ALA A 847 5.31 -32.56 -29.53
C ALA A 847 4.98 -31.35 -28.62
N ASP A 848 4.82 -30.17 -29.23
CA ASP A 848 4.55 -28.90 -28.53
C ASP A 848 3.07 -28.79 -28.08
N ASP A 849 2.15 -29.49 -28.76
CA ASP A 849 0.72 -29.50 -28.45
C ASP A 849 0.29 -30.70 -27.59
N PHE A 850 1.21 -31.63 -27.33
CA PHE A 850 0.93 -32.85 -26.56
C PHE A 850 0.58 -32.53 -25.10
N VAL A 851 1.25 -31.55 -24.49
CA VAL A 851 1.01 -31.16 -23.09
C VAL A 851 -0.34 -30.45 -22.91
N PRO A 852 -0.72 -29.46 -23.76
CA PRO A 852 -2.07 -28.88 -23.79
C PRO A 852 -3.16 -29.93 -24.03
N PHE A 853 -2.94 -30.87 -24.96
CA PHE A 853 -3.91 -31.93 -25.24
C PHE A 853 -4.10 -32.87 -24.04
N CYS A 854 -3.02 -33.25 -23.33
CA CYS A 854 -3.11 -34.02 -22.10
C CYS A 854 -3.77 -33.26 -20.93
N ALA A 855 -3.71 -31.91 -20.92
CA ALA A 855 -4.42 -31.09 -19.95
C ALA A 855 -5.92 -31.04 -20.29
N PHE A 856 -6.27 -30.82 -21.55
CA PHE A 856 -7.64 -30.85 -22.06
C PHE A 856 -8.35 -32.20 -21.78
N LEU A 857 -7.66 -33.33 -21.95
CA LEU A 857 -8.21 -34.64 -21.61
C LEU A 857 -8.46 -34.80 -20.10
N ARG A 858 -7.59 -34.24 -19.25
CA ARG A 858 -7.76 -34.25 -17.78
C ARG A 858 -8.94 -33.40 -17.34
N ASP A 859 -9.09 -32.22 -17.93
CA ASP A 859 -10.21 -31.30 -17.63
C ASP A 859 -11.57 -31.88 -18.06
N ASN A 860 -11.57 -32.82 -19.01
CA ASN A 860 -12.75 -33.58 -19.42
C ASN A 860 -12.88 -34.95 -18.73
N GLY A 861 -12.13 -35.18 -17.64
CA GLY A 861 -12.30 -36.33 -16.74
C GLY A 861 -11.61 -37.63 -17.17
N LEU A 862 -10.67 -37.58 -18.14
CA LEU A 862 -9.86 -38.73 -18.56
C LEU A 862 -8.47 -38.66 -17.91
N ASP A 863 -8.25 -39.45 -16.86
CA ASP A 863 -6.97 -39.56 -16.15
C ASP A 863 -6.14 -40.69 -16.78
N ILE A 864 -5.08 -40.37 -17.53
CA ILE A 864 -4.33 -41.35 -18.35
C ILE A 864 -2.97 -41.67 -17.69
N PRO A 865 -2.70 -42.93 -17.29
CA PRO A 865 -1.36 -43.37 -16.96
C PRO A 865 -0.52 -43.58 -18.23
N LEU A 866 0.73 -43.10 -18.20
CA LEU A 866 1.72 -43.30 -19.25
C LEU A 866 2.01 -44.80 -19.45
N ARG A 867 1.29 -45.43 -20.39
CA ARG A 867 1.44 -46.75 -21.04
C ARG A 867 0.22 -47.65 -20.85
N CYS A 868 -0.64 -47.72 -21.86
CA CYS A 868 -1.22 -48.95 -22.44
C CYS A 868 -2.05 -48.60 -23.69
N GLU A 869 -2.20 -49.58 -24.58
CA GLU A 869 -2.85 -49.53 -25.89
C GLU A 869 -4.35 -49.17 -25.77
N PHE A 870 -4.83 -48.24 -26.62
CA PHE A 870 -6.22 -47.77 -26.64
C PHE A 870 -7.04 -48.45 -27.75
N GLU A 871 -8.31 -48.75 -27.46
CA GLU A 871 -9.34 -49.08 -28.46
C GLU A 871 -9.62 -47.86 -29.36
N ALA A 872 -9.66 -48.10 -30.67
CA ALA A 872 -9.43 -47.12 -31.73
C ALA A 872 -10.54 -46.06 -31.98
N ASP A 873 -11.65 -46.08 -31.23
CA ASP A 873 -12.84 -45.31 -31.62
C ASP A 873 -13.14 -44.05 -30.79
N VAL A 874 -12.43 -43.81 -29.67
CA VAL A 874 -12.70 -42.66 -28.79
C VAL A 874 -11.80 -41.45 -29.07
N ILE A 875 -10.57 -41.71 -29.51
CA ILE A 875 -9.52 -40.69 -29.71
C ILE A 875 -9.81 -39.75 -30.90
N PRO A 876 -10.26 -40.22 -32.08
CA PRO A 876 -10.55 -39.33 -33.21
C PRO A 876 -11.66 -38.30 -32.90
N GLY A 877 -12.63 -38.66 -32.05
CA GLY A 877 -13.71 -37.77 -31.63
C GLY A 877 -13.25 -36.64 -30.70
N LEU A 878 -12.33 -36.95 -29.77
CA LEU A 878 -11.76 -35.97 -28.83
C LEU A 878 -10.68 -35.10 -29.46
N ILE A 879 -9.85 -35.66 -30.36
CA ILE A 879 -8.95 -34.88 -31.22
C ILE A 879 -9.78 -33.93 -32.08
N SER A 880 -10.86 -34.42 -32.70
CA SER A 880 -11.77 -33.55 -33.45
C SER A 880 -12.44 -32.49 -32.57
N GLN A 881 -12.68 -32.72 -31.28
CA GLN A 881 -13.21 -31.68 -30.36
C GLN A 881 -12.15 -30.67 -29.92
N PHE A 882 -10.90 -31.10 -29.67
CA PHE A 882 -9.78 -30.21 -29.36
C PHE A 882 -9.47 -29.26 -30.53
N PHE A 883 -9.57 -29.75 -31.76
CA PHE A 883 -9.38 -28.94 -32.98
C PHE A 883 -10.69 -28.32 -33.53
N LYS A 884 -11.89 -28.64 -33.00
CA LYS A 884 -13.16 -28.02 -33.45
C LYS A 884 -13.46 -26.66 -32.85
N THR A 885 -12.60 -26.13 -31.99
CA THR A 885 -12.57 -24.71 -31.68
C THR A 885 -11.66 -23.96 -32.66
N GLU A 886 -11.86 -24.16 -33.97
CA GLU A 886 -11.31 -23.24 -34.96
C GLU A 886 -12.14 -21.96 -34.91
N ASN A 887 -11.63 -21.02 -34.13
CA ASN A 887 -12.12 -19.67 -34.07
C ASN A 887 -11.71 -18.98 -35.39
N PRO A 888 -12.63 -18.48 -36.24
CA PRO A 888 -12.27 -17.72 -37.45
C PRO A 888 -11.43 -16.46 -37.13
N ALA A 889 -11.33 -16.08 -35.84
CA ALA A 889 -10.40 -15.07 -35.36
C ALA A 889 -8.91 -15.47 -35.42
N GLU A 890 -8.56 -16.77 -35.47
CA GLU A 890 -7.17 -17.21 -35.66
C GLU A 890 -6.75 -17.21 -37.14
N GLU A 891 -7.66 -17.48 -38.08
CA GLU A 891 -7.39 -17.35 -39.53
C GLU A 891 -7.08 -15.90 -39.94
N ALA A 892 -7.70 -14.90 -39.29
CA ALA A 892 -7.42 -13.48 -39.52
C ALA A 892 -6.03 -13.03 -39.04
N LYS A 893 -5.37 -13.79 -38.14
CA LYS A 893 -3.98 -13.49 -37.72
C LYS A 893 -2.93 -13.86 -38.77
N ALA A 894 -3.29 -14.62 -39.81
CA ALA A 894 -2.35 -15.01 -40.88
C ALA A 894 -2.04 -13.86 -41.85
N VAL A 895 -2.93 -12.86 -41.97
CA VAL A 895 -2.72 -11.68 -42.83
C VAL A 895 -2.19 -10.53 -41.99
N THR A 896 -0.86 -10.34 -41.99
CA THR A 896 -0.21 -9.25 -41.24
C THR A 896 -0.11 -7.94 -42.02
N GLU A 897 -0.09 -8.03 -43.36
CA GLU A 897 0.12 -6.90 -44.27
C GLU A 897 -0.87 -6.93 -45.44
N ILE A 898 -1.31 -5.75 -45.88
CA ILE A 898 -2.17 -5.55 -47.06
C ILE A 898 -1.34 -4.83 -48.14
N PRO A 899 -1.13 -5.44 -49.33
CA PRO A 899 -0.48 -4.74 -50.44
C PRO A 899 -1.18 -3.41 -50.76
N ALA A 900 -0.41 -2.35 -51.05
CA ALA A 900 -0.97 -1.01 -51.27
C ALA A 900 -2.04 -0.96 -52.37
N ASP A 901 -1.83 -1.72 -53.46
CA ASP A 901 -2.77 -1.80 -54.59
C ASP A 901 -4.10 -2.46 -54.19
N ASP A 902 -4.09 -3.32 -53.16
CA ASP A 902 -5.25 -4.05 -52.67
C ASP A 902 -5.96 -3.33 -51.52
N PHE A 903 -5.34 -2.32 -50.90
CA PHE A 903 -5.91 -1.65 -49.72
C PHE A 903 -7.19 -0.86 -50.03
N VAL A 904 -7.19 -0.03 -51.09
CA VAL A 904 -8.40 0.72 -51.49
C VAL A 904 -9.52 -0.22 -51.98
N PRO A 905 -9.24 -1.23 -52.85
CA PRO A 905 -10.21 -2.27 -53.18
C PRO A 905 -10.74 -3.04 -51.97
N PHE A 906 -9.90 -3.30 -50.97
CA PHE A 906 -10.31 -3.94 -49.73
C PHE A 906 -11.26 -3.05 -48.93
N CYS A 907 -10.97 -1.76 -48.75
CA CYS A 907 -11.89 -0.82 -48.12
C CYS A 907 -13.22 -0.70 -48.89
N ALA A 908 -13.20 -0.71 -50.22
CA ALA A 908 -14.43 -0.75 -51.02
C ALA A 908 -15.21 -2.05 -50.80
N PHE A 909 -14.54 -3.20 -50.82
CA PHE A 909 -15.15 -4.51 -50.55
C PHE A 909 -15.83 -4.59 -49.18
N LEU A 910 -15.19 -4.03 -48.14
CA LEU A 910 -15.79 -3.97 -46.80
C LEU A 910 -17.03 -3.06 -46.75
N ARG A 911 -17.02 -1.91 -47.46
CA ARG A 911 -18.20 -1.03 -47.60
C ARG A 911 -19.35 -1.71 -48.35
N ASP A 912 -19.04 -2.45 -49.41
CA ASP A 912 -20.02 -3.20 -50.20
C ASP A 912 -20.71 -4.30 -49.36
N ASN A 913 -20.03 -4.81 -48.34
CA ASN A 913 -20.59 -5.75 -47.36
C ASN A 913 -21.26 -5.04 -46.15
N GLY A 914 -21.47 -3.73 -46.25
CA GLY A 914 -22.26 -2.94 -45.30
C GLY A 914 -21.50 -2.39 -44.09
N LEU A 915 -20.17 -2.56 -44.02
CA LEU A 915 -19.35 -1.92 -42.98
C LEU A 915 -19.15 -0.43 -43.29
N ASP A 916 -19.08 0.38 -42.23
CA ASP A 916 -18.72 1.79 -42.36
C ASP A 916 -17.21 1.95 -42.24
N ILE A 917 -16.55 2.37 -43.31
CA ILE A 917 -15.12 2.72 -43.33
C ILE A 917 -14.99 4.20 -43.61
N PRO A 918 -14.76 5.01 -42.56
CA PRO A 918 -14.52 6.44 -42.73
C PRO A 918 -13.30 6.71 -43.60
N LEU A 919 -13.40 7.73 -44.46
CA LEU A 919 -12.28 8.15 -45.32
C LEU A 919 -11.01 8.47 -44.52
N ARG A 920 -11.14 9.03 -43.32
CA ARG A 920 -9.99 9.30 -42.43
C ARG A 920 -9.33 8.02 -41.92
N CYS A 921 -10.11 7.00 -41.57
CA CYS A 921 -9.58 5.71 -41.15
C CYS A 921 -8.77 5.06 -42.29
N GLU A 922 -9.30 5.08 -43.53
CA GLU A 922 -8.58 4.61 -44.73
C GLU A 922 -7.29 5.41 -44.94
N PHE A 923 -7.36 6.74 -44.87
CA PHE A 923 -6.22 7.62 -45.06
C PHE A 923 -5.11 7.41 -44.01
N GLU A 924 -5.46 7.36 -42.73
CA GLU A 924 -4.49 7.24 -41.63
C GLU A 924 -3.84 5.85 -41.56
N ALA A 925 -4.61 4.79 -41.83
CA ALA A 925 -4.04 3.46 -42.03
C ALA A 925 -3.05 3.44 -43.22
N GLY A 926 -3.40 4.10 -44.33
CA GLY A 926 -2.55 4.24 -45.51
C GLY A 926 -1.30 5.09 -45.33
N GLN A 927 -1.13 5.77 -44.19
CA GLN A 927 0.10 6.51 -43.86
C GLN A 927 1.13 5.69 -43.09
N VAL A 928 0.71 4.60 -42.43
CA VAL A 928 1.60 3.73 -41.65
C VAL A 928 1.91 2.49 -42.48
N LEU A 929 2.97 2.59 -43.27
CA LEU A 929 3.37 1.59 -44.25
C LEU A 929 4.60 0.80 -43.80
N THR A 930 4.68 -0.45 -44.25
CA THR A 930 5.87 -1.29 -44.13
C THR A 930 6.95 -0.80 -45.12
N ALA A 931 8.16 -1.37 -45.04
CA ALA A 931 9.24 -1.03 -45.97
C ALA A 931 8.91 -1.39 -47.44
N SER A 932 8.00 -2.34 -47.68
CA SER A 932 7.50 -2.70 -49.01
C SER A 932 6.34 -1.80 -49.49
N GLY A 933 5.90 -0.86 -48.66
CA GLY A 933 4.76 0.01 -48.94
C GLY A 933 3.40 -0.60 -48.60
N ALA A 934 3.34 -1.76 -47.93
CA ALA A 934 2.09 -2.40 -47.52
C ALA A 934 1.52 -1.78 -46.23
N VAL A 935 0.19 -1.84 -46.05
CA VAL A 935 -0.50 -1.36 -44.83
C VAL A 935 -0.52 -2.47 -43.79
N PHE A 936 -0.22 -2.17 -42.53
CA PHE A 936 -0.35 -3.14 -41.43
C PHE A 936 -1.83 -3.45 -41.15
N MET A 937 -2.24 -4.71 -41.31
CA MET A 937 -3.64 -5.15 -41.08
C MET A 937 -4.08 -4.84 -39.65
N GLN A 938 -3.23 -5.16 -38.66
CA GLN A 938 -3.55 -4.93 -37.26
C GLN A 938 -3.78 -3.44 -36.94
N TYR A 939 -2.93 -2.55 -37.47
CA TYR A 939 -3.09 -1.11 -37.27
C TYR A 939 -4.40 -0.58 -37.90
N PHE A 940 -4.73 -1.03 -39.13
CA PHE A 940 -6.01 -0.70 -39.75
C PHE A 940 -7.21 -1.17 -38.91
N LEU A 941 -7.16 -2.41 -38.40
CA LEU A 941 -8.22 -2.95 -37.53
C LEU A 941 -8.33 -2.23 -36.19
N GLU A 942 -7.21 -1.80 -35.61
CA GLU A 942 -7.18 -0.99 -34.39
C GLU A 942 -7.86 0.37 -34.63
N LEU A 943 -7.52 1.07 -35.73
CA LEU A 943 -8.18 2.33 -36.09
C LEU A 943 -9.68 2.13 -36.35
N LEU A 944 -10.05 1.10 -37.11
CA LEU A 944 -11.44 0.79 -37.46
C LEU A 944 -12.28 0.43 -36.22
N ARG A 945 -11.70 -0.29 -35.26
CA ARG A 945 -12.37 -0.68 -34.01
C ARG A 945 -12.31 0.39 -32.91
N SER A 946 -11.62 1.50 -33.16
CA SER A 946 -11.52 2.63 -32.22
C SER A 946 -12.71 3.59 -32.30
N GLU A 947 -12.86 4.43 -31.28
CA GLU A 947 -13.85 5.52 -31.23
C GLU A 947 -13.36 6.82 -31.90
N GLU A 948 -12.25 6.79 -32.63
CA GLU A 948 -11.61 8.01 -33.17
C GLU A 948 -12.34 8.57 -34.40
N PHE A 949 -12.65 7.71 -35.39
CA PHE A 949 -13.21 8.15 -36.68
C PHE A 949 -14.72 8.01 -36.79
N HIS A 950 -15.31 7.15 -35.97
CA HIS A 950 -16.75 6.94 -35.90
C HIS A 950 -17.15 6.53 -34.48
N ARG A 951 -18.28 7.07 -34.02
CA ARG A 951 -18.82 6.82 -32.68
C ARG A 951 -20.30 6.51 -32.79
N SER A 952 -20.84 5.79 -31.81
CA SER A 952 -22.30 5.73 -31.62
C SER A 952 -22.87 7.15 -31.53
N HIS A 953 -24.09 7.39 -32.00
CA HIS A 953 -24.71 8.72 -31.89
C HIS A 953 -24.93 9.16 -30.43
N ALA A 954 -25.10 8.20 -29.52
CA ALA A 954 -25.12 8.46 -28.08
C ALA A 954 -23.78 9.03 -27.57
N GLN A 955 -22.67 8.59 -28.16
CA GLN A 955 -21.35 9.09 -27.85
C GLN A 955 -21.05 10.42 -28.58
N SER A 956 -21.35 10.53 -29.86
CA SER A 956 -21.15 11.76 -30.63
C SER A 956 -21.96 12.94 -30.11
N GLY A 957 -23.07 12.66 -29.42
CA GLY A 957 -23.90 13.68 -28.80
C GLY A 957 -23.22 14.38 -27.60
N LEU A 958 -22.21 13.77 -26.99
CA LEU A 958 -21.50 14.35 -25.84
C LEU A 958 -20.26 15.14 -26.30
N THR A 959 -19.89 16.13 -25.50
CA THR A 959 -18.62 16.85 -25.69
C THR A 959 -17.46 16.06 -25.10
N ASP A 960 -16.23 16.32 -25.57
CA ASP A 960 -15.03 15.67 -25.02
C ASP A 960 -14.85 15.93 -23.51
N ILE A 961 -15.29 17.09 -23.02
CA ILE A 961 -15.28 17.42 -21.59
C ILE A 961 -16.32 16.57 -20.83
N GLN A 962 -17.50 16.33 -21.41
CA GLN A 962 -18.48 15.43 -20.80
C GLN A 962 -17.95 14.00 -20.70
N PHE A 963 -17.22 13.53 -21.71
CA PHE A 963 -16.52 12.25 -21.66
C PHE A 963 -15.46 12.19 -20.57
N SER A 964 -14.65 13.24 -20.40
CA SER A 964 -13.57 13.23 -19.41
C SER A 964 -14.09 13.19 -17.97
N ILE A 965 -15.25 13.81 -17.68
CA ILE A 965 -15.86 13.81 -16.34
C ILE A 965 -16.85 12.67 -16.11
N GLU A 966 -17.25 11.94 -17.17
CA GLU A 966 -18.29 10.91 -17.09
C GLU A 966 -18.05 9.87 -15.98
N PRO A 967 -16.84 9.32 -15.79
CA PRO A 967 -16.61 8.33 -14.74
C PRO A 967 -16.90 8.86 -13.32
N LEU A 968 -16.55 10.12 -13.04
CA LEU A 968 -16.82 10.77 -11.75
C LEU A 968 -18.32 10.98 -11.54
N VAL A 969 -19.00 11.50 -12.57
CA VAL A 969 -20.44 11.76 -12.51
C VAL A 969 -21.24 10.46 -12.39
N ARG A 970 -20.84 9.40 -13.12
CA ARG A 970 -21.45 8.06 -13.03
C ARG A 970 -21.29 7.46 -11.64
N ALA A 971 -20.10 7.55 -11.06
CA ALA A 971 -19.84 7.06 -9.70
C ALA A 971 -20.69 7.80 -8.66
N HIS A 972 -20.79 9.13 -8.76
CA HIS A 972 -21.64 9.92 -7.88
C HIS A 972 -23.13 9.62 -8.07
N TRP A 973 -23.59 9.56 -9.31
CA TRP A 973 -24.97 9.19 -9.61
C TRP A 973 -25.31 7.79 -9.06
N GLY A 974 -24.36 6.84 -9.11
CA GLY A 974 -24.48 5.51 -8.53
C GLY A 974 -24.59 5.49 -6.99
N VAL A 975 -24.09 6.52 -6.29
CA VAL A 975 -24.29 6.69 -4.84
C VAL A 975 -25.74 7.06 -4.52
N HIS A 976 -26.36 7.94 -5.33
CA HIS A 976 -27.78 8.30 -5.20
C HIS A 976 -28.73 7.26 -5.80
N ASN A 977 -28.22 6.38 -6.66
CA ASN A 977 -28.95 5.28 -7.27
C ASN A 977 -28.27 3.96 -6.92
N PRO A 978 -28.21 3.58 -5.63
CA PRO A 978 -27.45 2.43 -5.16
C PRO A 978 -27.85 1.15 -5.90
N GLY A 979 -26.86 0.41 -6.38
CA GLY A 979 -27.06 -0.83 -7.14
C GLY A 979 -27.62 -0.63 -8.55
N ALA A 980 -27.47 0.57 -9.14
CA ALA A 980 -27.90 0.84 -10.51
C ALA A 980 -27.21 -0.05 -11.55
N SER A 981 -27.99 -0.45 -12.55
CA SER A 981 -27.53 -1.19 -13.73
C SER A 981 -27.01 -0.25 -14.82
N ASP A 982 -26.26 -0.78 -15.78
CA ASP A 982 -25.74 -0.03 -16.93
C ASP A 982 -26.88 0.54 -17.81
N TRP A 983 -28.03 -0.12 -17.85
CA TRP A 983 -29.24 0.39 -18.47
C TRP A 983 -29.76 1.68 -17.82
N GLU A 984 -29.84 1.71 -16.47
CA GLU A 984 -30.32 2.89 -15.74
C GLU A 984 -29.36 4.07 -15.95
N TRP A 985 -28.04 3.81 -15.97
CA TRP A 985 -27.04 4.81 -16.31
C TRP A 985 -27.24 5.30 -17.74
N ALA A 986 -27.27 4.40 -18.74
CA ALA A 986 -27.40 4.77 -20.15
C ALA A 986 -28.62 5.66 -20.42
N THR A 987 -29.76 5.32 -19.82
CA THR A 987 -31.00 6.12 -19.88
C THR A 987 -30.83 7.51 -19.26
N SER A 988 -30.14 7.60 -18.12
CA SER A 988 -30.01 8.87 -17.38
C SER A 988 -28.83 9.72 -17.88
N ARG A 989 -27.86 9.09 -18.56
CA ARG A 989 -26.52 9.60 -18.90
C ARG A 989 -26.59 10.99 -19.49
N ARG A 990 -27.36 11.18 -20.55
CA ARG A 990 -27.42 12.46 -21.25
C ARG A 990 -27.95 13.58 -20.36
N ARG A 991 -29.05 13.33 -19.65
CA ARG A 991 -29.66 14.32 -18.74
C ARG A 991 -28.72 14.68 -17.59
N VAL A 992 -28.08 13.67 -17.00
CA VAL A 992 -27.18 13.85 -15.86
C VAL A 992 -25.92 14.63 -16.27
N LEU A 993 -25.29 14.30 -17.41
CA LEU A 993 -24.11 15.01 -17.90
C LEU A 993 -24.42 16.42 -18.43
N ASP A 994 -25.61 16.65 -19.00
CA ASP A 994 -26.05 18.00 -19.37
C ASP A 994 -26.23 18.85 -18.10
N ARG A 995 -26.90 18.32 -17.06
CA ARG A 995 -27.03 19.01 -15.76
C ARG A 995 -25.68 19.25 -15.12
N ALA A 996 -24.78 18.27 -15.15
CA ALA A 996 -23.43 18.38 -14.62
C ALA A 996 -22.67 19.55 -15.25
N MET A 997 -22.80 19.77 -16.55
CA MET A 997 -22.11 20.86 -17.26
C MET A 997 -22.80 22.22 -17.22
N GLN A 998 -24.11 22.24 -16.96
CA GLN A 998 -24.89 23.48 -16.91
C GLN A 998 -24.96 24.06 -15.49
N VAL A 999 -25.27 23.22 -14.51
CA VAL A 999 -25.55 23.64 -13.13
C VAL A 999 -24.38 23.32 -12.20
N GLU A 1000 -23.75 22.16 -12.38
CA GLU A 1000 -22.76 21.63 -11.42
C GLU A 1000 -21.31 21.73 -11.97
N ARG A 1001 -21.06 22.58 -12.97
CA ARG A 1001 -19.80 22.56 -13.73
C ARG A 1001 -18.57 22.64 -12.83
N GLU A 1002 -18.58 23.54 -11.86
CA GLU A 1002 -17.44 23.79 -10.99
C GLU A 1002 -17.10 22.62 -10.05
N TRP A 1003 -18.05 21.70 -9.83
CA TRP A 1003 -17.81 20.47 -9.08
C TRP A 1003 -17.03 19.43 -9.90
N TRP A 1004 -17.29 19.36 -11.20
CA TRP A 1004 -16.80 18.29 -12.07
C TRP A 1004 -15.63 18.70 -12.95
N PHE A 1005 -15.51 19.99 -13.24
CA PHE A 1005 -14.48 20.50 -14.14
C PHE A 1005 -13.09 20.28 -13.53
N PRO A 1006 -12.08 19.88 -14.33
CA PRO A 1006 -10.74 19.64 -13.81
C PRO A 1006 -10.18 20.84 -13.06
N ASN A 1007 -9.58 20.60 -11.90
CA ASN A 1007 -9.05 21.61 -11.00
C ASN A 1007 -7.61 21.28 -10.60
N GLU A 1008 -6.66 22.08 -11.07
CA GLU A 1008 -5.22 21.86 -10.87
C GLU A 1008 -4.78 21.79 -9.40
N MET A 1009 -5.55 22.39 -8.47
CA MET A 1009 -5.25 22.34 -7.05
C MET A 1009 -5.77 21.06 -6.38
N LEU A 1010 -6.92 20.54 -6.81
CA LEU A 1010 -7.63 19.45 -6.12
C LEU A 1010 -7.54 18.09 -6.84
N ASP A 1011 -7.30 18.11 -8.14
CA ASP A 1011 -7.30 16.89 -8.94
C ASP A 1011 -6.02 16.09 -8.75
N VAL A 1012 -6.18 14.77 -8.81
CA VAL A 1012 -5.09 13.81 -8.79
C VAL A 1012 -4.96 13.23 -10.20
N SER A 1013 -3.86 13.55 -10.88
CA SER A 1013 -3.59 13.04 -12.23
C SER A 1013 -3.25 11.56 -12.24
N ASP A 1014 -2.59 11.08 -11.18
CA ASP A 1014 -2.20 9.68 -11.02
C ASP A 1014 -2.26 9.26 -9.55
N THR A 1015 -3.02 8.20 -9.29
CA THR A 1015 -3.25 7.68 -7.94
C THR A 1015 -2.00 7.02 -7.35
N SER A 1016 -1.12 6.48 -8.20
CA SER A 1016 0.09 5.77 -7.75
C SER A 1016 1.19 6.70 -7.26
N VAL A 1017 1.28 7.91 -7.82
CA VAL A 1017 2.34 8.89 -7.52
C VAL A 1017 1.82 10.22 -6.96
N GLY A 1018 0.51 10.37 -6.78
CA GLY A 1018 -0.13 11.62 -6.35
C GLY A 1018 0.42 12.18 -5.04
N SER A 1019 0.69 11.32 -4.06
CA SER A 1019 1.26 11.69 -2.75
C SER A 1019 2.71 12.20 -2.81
N THR A 1020 3.40 11.99 -3.94
CA THR A 1020 4.83 12.31 -4.10
C THR A 1020 5.06 13.41 -5.13
N ASN A 1021 4.40 13.31 -6.30
CA ASN A 1021 4.61 14.23 -7.43
C ASN A 1021 3.59 15.37 -7.48
N GLY A 1022 2.35 15.13 -7.03
CA GLY A 1022 1.25 16.11 -7.12
C GLY A 1022 1.07 16.97 -5.87
N LEU A 1023 1.45 16.47 -4.71
CA LEU A 1023 1.24 17.12 -3.41
C LEU A 1023 2.54 17.20 -2.62
N THR A 1024 2.94 18.41 -2.23
CA THR A 1024 4.12 18.62 -1.36
C THR A 1024 3.71 18.92 0.08
N PRO A 1025 4.52 18.54 1.08
CA PRO A 1025 4.27 18.86 2.48
C PRO A 1025 4.02 20.36 2.76
N GLN A 1026 4.67 21.24 2.00
CA GLN A 1026 4.58 22.69 2.17
C GLN A 1026 3.26 23.27 1.62
N ILE A 1027 2.77 22.78 0.47
CA ILE A 1027 1.54 23.30 -0.13
C ILE A 1027 0.29 22.65 0.45
N HIS A 1028 0.41 21.45 1.02
CA HIS A 1028 -0.69 20.67 1.59
C HIS A 1028 -1.72 21.48 2.42
N PRO A 1029 -1.35 22.27 3.45
CA PRO A 1029 -2.35 23.02 4.21
C PRO A 1029 -3.09 24.08 3.38
N ALA A 1030 -2.44 24.68 2.39
CA ALA A 1030 -3.06 25.64 1.48
C ALA A 1030 -4.04 24.93 0.52
N THR A 1031 -3.67 23.75 0.02
CA THR A 1031 -4.54 22.95 -0.86
C THR A 1031 -5.78 22.44 -0.12
N VAL A 1032 -5.64 21.96 1.13
CA VAL A 1032 -6.78 21.58 1.97
C VAL A 1032 -7.68 22.79 2.23
N ARG A 1033 -7.10 23.95 2.51
CA ARG A 1033 -7.87 25.19 2.70
C ARG A 1033 -8.63 25.58 1.44
N TYR A 1034 -7.99 25.51 0.28
CA TYR A 1034 -8.62 25.80 -1.02
C TYR A 1034 -9.84 24.90 -1.26
N GLY A 1035 -9.73 23.60 -0.98
CA GLY A 1035 -10.86 22.67 -1.10
C GLY A 1035 -12.03 23.03 -0.20
N LEU A 1036 -11.75 23.38 1.06
CA LEU A 1036 -12.76 23.82 2.03
C LEU A 1036 -13.46 25.11 1.58
N GLU A 1037 -12.70 26.12 1.17
CA GLU A 1037 -13.24 27.41 0.73
C GLU A 1037 -14.07 27.26 -0.54
N LEU A 1038 -13.59 26.48 -1.52
CA LEU A 1038 -14.34 26.18 -2.74
C LEU A 1038 -15.69 25.53 -2.40
N CYS A 1039 -15.69 24.45 -1.61
CA CYS A 1039 -16.95 23.76 -1.28
C CYS A 1039 -17.88 24.62 -0.41
N THR A 1040 -17.35 25.53 0.42
CA THR A 1040 -18.16 26.47 1.19
C THR A 1040 -18.95 27.42 0.29
N VAL A 1041 -18.36 27.85 -0.83
CA VAL A 1041 -18.96 28.81 -1.78
C VAL A 1041 -19.88 28.12 -2.79
N LEU A 1042 -19.56 26.89 -3.21
CA LEU A 1042 -20.36 26.18 -4.21
C LEU A 1042 -21.74 25.81 -3.68
N THR A 1043 -22.68 25.65 -4.61
CA THR A 1043 -24.08 25.34 -4.31
C THR A 1043 -24.49 23.97 -4.83
N ALA A 1044 -25.51 23.39 -4.21
CA ALA A 1044 -26.16 22.17 -4.67
C ALA A 1044 -27.69 22.32 -4.61
N GLU A 1045 -28.36 21.75 -5.62
CA GLU A 1045 -29.81 21.76 -5.72
C GLU A 1045 -30.40 20.39 -5.34
N GLY A 1046 -31.40 20.41 -4.47
CA GLY A 1046 -32.23 19.24 -4.10
C GLY A 1046 -33.71 19.52 -4.28
N SER A 1047 -34.50 18.46 -4.41
CA SER A 1047 -35.94 18.57 -4.60
C SER A 1047 -36.71 17.45 -3.90
N ALA A 1048 -37.91 17.75 -3.42
CA ALA A 1048 -38.84 16.78 -2.87
C ALA A 1048 -40.27 17.06 -3.33
N MET A 1049 -41.11 16.02 -3.35
CA MET A 1049 -42.51 16.08 -3.77
C MET A 1049 -43.36 15.22 -2.84
N ASN A 1050 -44.53 15.72 -2.43
CA ASN A 1050 -45.49 14.92 -1.67
C ASN A 1050 -46.55 14.27 -2.58
N ARG A 1051 -47.35 13.38 -1.99
CA ARG A 1051 -48.44 12.67 -2.68
C ARG A 1051 -49.55 13.58 -3.21
N ALA A 1052 -49.66 14.81 -2.71
CA ALA A 1052 -50.69 15.78 -3.14
C ALA A 1052 -50.27 16.60 -4.36
N GLY A 1053 -49.05 16.38 -4.88
CA GLY A 1053 -48.53 17.08 -6.05
C GLY A 1053 -47.67 18.32 -5.72
N LEU A 1054 -47.59 18.73 -4.45
CA LEU A 1054 -46.77 19.87 -4.05
C LEU A 1054 -45.31 19.46 -4.04
N SER A 1055 -44.46 20.21 -4.75
CA SER A 1055 -43.02 20.02 -4.73
C SER A 1055 -42.27 21.26 -4.27
N ALA A 1056 -41.08 21.07 -3.69
CA ALA A 1056 -40.16 22.14 -3.38
C ALA A 1056 -38.79 21.86 -3.98
N ARG A 1057 -38.11 22.92 -4.40
CA ARG A 1057 -36.70 22.92 -4.82
C ARG A 1057 -35.91 23.84 -3.91
N CYS A 1058 -34.76 23.37 -3.47
CA CYS A 1058 -33.88 24.09 -2.56
C CYS A 1058 -32.48 24.18 -3.14
N LEU A 1059 -31.90 25.37 -3.11
CA LEU A 1059 -30.49 25.59 -3.41
C LEU A 1059 -29.76 25.87 -2.09
N VAL A 1060 -28.71 25.13 -1.80
CA VAL A 1060 -27.95 25.23 -0.56
C VAL A 1060 -26.46 25.40 -0.85
N ASN A 1061 -25.79 26.29 -0.11
CA ASN A 1061 -24.33 26.44 -0.15
C ASN A 1061 -23.62 25.62 0.94
N GLY A 1062 -22.28 25.60 0.93
CA GLY A 1062 -21.50 24.77 1.86
C GLY A 1062 -21.49 25.20 3.32
N THR A 1063 -22.12 26.33 3.66
CA THR A 1063 -22.41 26.65 5.07
C THR A 1063 -23.65 25.92 5.61
N GLY A 1064 -24.40 25.24 4.72
CA GLY A 1064 -25.70 24.65 5.01
C GLY A 1064 -26.87 25.62 4.89
N ALA A 1065 -26.61 26.89 4.52
CA ALA A 1065 -27.65 27.90 4.34
C ALA A 1065 -28.41 27.70 3.02
N ALA A 1066 -29.73 27.87 3.07
CA ALA A 1066 -30.57 27.87 1.89
C ALA A 1066 -30.48 29.23 1.17
N GLU A 1067 -29.98 29.23 -0.06
CA GLU A 1067 -29.96 30.42 -0.91
C GLU A 1067 -31.32 30.67 -1.55
N SER A 1068 -32.06 29.59 -1.86
CA SER A 1068 -33.44 29.69 -2.33
C SER A 1068 -34.26 28.47 -1.92
N ILE A 1069 -35.55 28.70 -1.69
CA ILE A 1069 -36.59 27.68 -1.49
C ILE A 1069 -37.76 28.08 -2.37
N VAL A 1070 -38.11 27.22 -3.33
CA VAL A 1070 -39.18 27.49 -4.31
C VAL A 1070 -40.19 26.36 -4.25
N PHE A 1071 -41.45 26.70 -3.99
CA PHE A 1071 -42.57 25.76 -4.09
C PHE A 1071 -43.15 25.77 -5.51
N ASP A 1072 -43.49 24.59 -6.00
CA ASP A 1072 -44.10 24.36 -7.30
C ASP A 1072 -45.40 23.58 -7.11
N SER A 1073 -46.50 24.20 -7.54
CA SER A 1073 -47.87 23.70 -7.43
C SER A 1073 -48.46 23.27 -8.77
N ASP A 1074 -47.69 23.22 -9.85
CA ASP A 1074 -48.20 22.93 -11.20
C ASP A 1074 -48.78 21.51 -11.32
N ARG A 1075 -48.39 20.61 -10.40
CA ARG A 1075 -48.88 19.23 -10.30
C ARG A 1075 -49.95 19.03 -9.21
N CYS A 1076 -50.29 20.07 -8.45
CA CYS A 1076 -51.38 19.99 -7.50
C CYS A 1076 -52.72 19.96 -8.23
N ALA A 1077 -53.65 19.11 -7.80
CA ALA A 1077 -55.04 19.21 -8.27
C ALA A 1077 -55.60 20.61 -7.96
N SER A 1078 -56.36 21.21 -8.87
CA SER A 1078 -56.90 22.57 -8.73
C SER A 1078 -57.80 22.79 -7.50
N SER A 1079 -58.19 21.71 -6.80
CA SER A 1079 -58.97 21.71 -5.56
C SER A 1079 -58.14 21.47 -4.29
N SER A 1080 -56.81 21.33 -4.37
CA SER A 1080 -55.99 20.92 -3.23
C SER A 1080 -55.88 22.03 -2.17
N ARG A 1081 -56.43 21.78 -0.98
CA ARG A 1081 -56.11 22.55 0.24
C ARG A 1081 -54.94 21.88 0.94
N THR A 1082 -53.71 22.24 0.57
CA THR A 1082 -52.52 21.70 1.23
C THR A 1082 -52.34 22.39 2.59
N PRO A 1083 -52.37 21.66 3.72
CA PRO A 1083 -52.10 22.25 5.02
C PRO A 1083 -50.66 22.74 5.08
N ILE A 1084 -50.41 23.76 5.92
CA ILE A 1084 -49.07 24.35 6.06
C ILE A 1084 -48.03 23.33 6.54
N ASP A 1085 -48.44 22.36 7.36
CA ASP A 1085 -47.58 21.29 7.86
C ASP A 1085 -47.05 20.40 6.72
N ASP A 1086 -47.87 20.12 5.72
CA ASP A 1086 -47.45 19.34 4.54
C ASP A 1086 -46.49 20.16 3.67
N ALA A 1087 -46.71 21.46 3.51
CA ALA A 1087 -45.79 22.34 2.80
C ALA A 1087 -44.43 22.47 3.53
N LEU A 1088 -44.44 22.56 4.87
CA LEU A 1088 -43.23 22.56 5.68
C LEU A 1088 -42.50 21.22 5.61
N SER A 1089 -43.21 20.09 5.59
CA SER A 1089 -42.60 18.78 5.39
C SER A 1089 -41.91 18.68 4.03
N VAL A 1090 -42.57 19.12 2.95
CA VAL A 1090 -41.98 19.11 1.59
C VAL A 1090 -40.73 19.99 1.52
N ALA A 1091 -40.76 21.19 2.11
CA ALA A 1091 -39.58 22.05 2.17
C ALA A 1091 -38.45 21.44 3.00
N ARG A 1092 -38.76 20.81 4.14
CA ARG A 1092 -37.77 20.12 4.97
C ARG A 1092 -37.08 19.00 4.20
N ASP A 1093 -37.86 18.19 3.48
CA ASP A 1093 -37.34 17.04 2.76
C ASP A 1093 -36.53 17.50 1.50
N ALA A 1094 -36.94 18.59 0.85
CA ALA A 1094 -36.17 19.22 -0.23
C ALA A 1094 -34.84 19.82 0.27
N LEU A 1095 -34.85 20.48 1.43
CA LEU A 1095 -33.63 20.98 2.09
C LEU A 1095 -32.70 19.83 2.44
N ARG A 1096 -33.22 18.75 3.02
CA ARG A 1096 -32.43 17.55 3.33
C ARG A 1096 -31.79 16.95 2.09
N SER A 1097 -32.55 16.81 1.00
CA SER A 1097 -32.03 16.36 -0.30
C SER A 1097 -30.91 17.27 -0.82
N ALA A 1098 -31.08 18.60 -0.70
CA ALA A 1098 -30.05 19.56 -1.12
C ALA A 1098 -28.78 19.48 -0.27
N HIS A 1099 -28.91 19.33 1.06
CA HIS A 1099 -27.77 19.09 1.97
C HIS A 1099 -27.04 17.80 1.64
N ASP A 1100 -27.77 16.70 1.43
CA ASP A 1100 -27.19 15.40 1.11
C ASP A 1100 -26.49 15.43 -0.27
N ARG A 1101 -27.05 16.14 -1.26
CA ARG A 1101 -26.42 16.37 -2.57
C ARG A 1101 -25.16 17.24 -2.46
N HIS A 1102 -25.14 18.24 -1.57
CA HIS A 1102 -23.95 19.06 -1.33
C HIS A 1102 -22.82 18.27 -0.67
N ASN A 1103 -23.15 17.45 0.33
CA ASN A 1103 -22.18 16.62 1.06
C ASN A 1103 -21.51 15.58 0.15
N THR A 1104 -22.31 14.91 -0.69
CA THR A 1104 -21.80 13.93 -1.67
C THR A 1104 -20.92 14.61 -2.73
N LEU A 1105 -21.33 15.76 -3.28
CA LEU A 1105 -20.51 16.56 -4.20
C LEU A 1105 -19.17 16.97 -3.57
N SER A 1106 -19.19 17.44 -2.33
CA SER A 1106 -17.99 17.82 -1.59
C SER A 1106 -17.03 16.64 -1.39
N ALA A 1107 -17.57 15.46 -1.06
CA ALA A 1107 -16.78 14.24 -0.93
C ALA A 1107 -16.11 13.84 -2.25
N PHE A 1108 -16.81 13.95 -3.39
CA PHE A 1108 -16.22 13.67 -4.70
C PHE A 1108 -15.17 14.71 -5.12
N ARG A 1109 -15.37 15.99 -4.77
CA ARG A 1109 -14.44 17.07 -5.12
C ARG A 1109 -13.15 17.06 -4.31
N GLN A 1110 -13.22 16.72 -3.02
CA GLN A 1110 -12.05 16.74 -2.11
C GLN A 1110 -11.44 15.35 -1.87
N GLY A 1111 -12.21 14.28 -2.09
CA GLY A 1111 -11.86 12.91 -1.71
C GLY A 1111 -10.55 12.38 -2.29
N PRO A 1112 -10.29 12.50 -3.62
CA PRO A 1112 -9.05 12.02 -4.22
C PRO A 1112 -7.80 12.64 -3.57
N LEU A 1113 -7.77 13.97 -3.41
CA LEU A 1113 -6.68 14.67 -2.75
C LEU A 1113 -6.57 14.29 -1.27
N ALA A 1114 -7.69 14.17 -0.55
CA ALA A 1114 -7.69 13.79 0.86
C ALA A 1114 -7.04 12.42 1.09
N LYS A 1115 -7.31 11.43 0.23
CA LYS A 1115 -6.67 10.10 0.32
C LYS A 1115 -5.18 10.16 0.01
N GLN A 1116 -4.75 10.96 -0.97
CA GLN A 1116 -3.32 11.17 -1.26
C GLN A 1116 -2.61 11.87 -0.09
N SER A 1117 -3.27 12.86 0.52
CA SER A 1117 -2.79 13.54 1.73
C SER A 1117 -2.61 12.56 2.89
N GLN A 1118 -3.57 11.65 3.11
CA GLN A 1118 -3.46 10.62 4.15
C GLN A 1118 -2.23 9.74 3.94
N MET A 1119 -1.96 9.30 2.71
CA MET A 1119 -0.75 8.54 2.38
C MET A 1119 0.52 9.35 2.62
N MET A 1120 0.58 10.61 2.15
CA MET A 1120 1.71 11.51 2.36
C MET A 1120 1.99 11.74 3.84
N LEU A 1121 0.98 12.02 4.67
CA LEU A 1121 1.14 12.29 6.10
C LEU A 1121 1.51 11.03 6.90
N PHE A 1122 0.91 9.88 6.54
CA PHE A 1122 1.13 8.63 7.27
C PHE A 1122 2.47 7.98 6.91
N CYS A 1123 2.73 7.76 5.62
CA CYS A 1123 3.97 7.11 5.15
C CYS A 1123 5.15 8.10 5.14
N GLY A 1124 4.90 9.37 4.85
CA GLY A 1124 5.89 10.45 4.87
C GLY A 1124 6.08 11.12 6.23
N ILE A 1125 5.66 10.48 7.33
CA ILE A 1125 5.70 11.05 8.69
C ILE A 1125 7.07 11.61 9.09
N ASN A 1126 8.15 11.00 8.59
CA ASN A 1126 9.53 11.42 8.87
C ASN A 1126 9.93 12.76 8.23
N ALA A 1127 9.10 13.32 7.33
CA ALA A 1127 9.27 14.66 6.78
C ALA A 1127 8.71 15.76 7.70
N TYR A 1128 7.97 15.40 8.76
CA TYR A 1128 7.26 16.33 9.62
C TYR A 1128 7.82 16.40 11.04
N GLU A 1129 7.58 17.53 11.72
CA GLU A 1129 8.02 17.80 13.10
C GLU A 1129 7.37 16.90 14.16
N PHE A 1130 6.26 16.22 13.83
CA PHE A 1130 5.61 15.24 14.68
C PHE A 1130 6.07 13.80 14.40
N GLY A 1131 7.05 13.60 13.50
CA GLY A 1131 7.66 12.32 13.18
C GLY A 1131 9.07 12.13 13.75
N GLY A 1132 9.57 10.89 13.67
CA GLY A 1132 10.94 10.53 14.04
C GLY A 1132 11.36 11.02 15.43
N MET A 1133 12.55 11.61 15.53
CA MET A 1133 13.11 12.08 16.81
C MET A 1133 12.35 13.26 17.44
N TYR A 1134 11.55 14.00 16.66
CA TYR A 1134 10.85 15.20 17.13
C TYR A 1134 9.43 14.91 17.66
N ALA A 1135 8.90 13.71 17.40
CA ALA A 1135 7.59 13.27 17.89
C ALA A 1135 7.45 13.40 19.43
N ARG A 1136 8.52 13.09 20.19
CA ARG A 1136 8.53 13.25 21.65
C ARG A 1136 8.46 14.71 22.09
N THR A 1137 9.08 15.61 21.34
CA THR A 1137 8.98 17.06 21.57
C THR A 1137 7.56 17.56 21.32
N TYR A 1138 6.93 17.10 20.24
CA TYR A 1138 5.54 17.44 19.92
C TYR A 1138 4.58 16.96 21.03
N ALA A 1139 4.73 15.72 21.48
CA ALA A 1139 3.94 15.17 22.59
C ALA A 1139 4.17 15.93 23.92
N TYR A 1140 5.41 16.33 24.20
CA TYR A 1140 5.73 17.17 25.36
C TYR A 1140 5.01 18.53 25.27
N ALA A 1141 5.11 19.22 24.13
CA ALA A 1141 4.46 20.51 23.92
C ALA A 1141 2.93 20.40 24.03
N PHE A 1142 2.34 19.35 23.47
CA PHE A 1142 0.90 19.08 23.57
C PHE A 1142 0.43 18.87 25.01
N ASN A 1143 1.14 18.08 25.81
CA ASN A 1143 0.80 17.88 27.22
C ASN A 1143 1.01 19.16 28.05
N LYS A 1144 2.03 19.97 27.72
CA LYS A 1144 2.22 21.28 28.36
C LYS A 1144 1.07 22.23 28.05
N ALA A 1145 0.65 22.31 26.79
CA ALA A 1145 -0.49 23.14 26.39
C ALA A 1145 -1.78 22.72 27.10
N LYS A 1146 -2.03 21.41 27.31
CA LYS A 1146 -3.17 20.94 28.10
C LYS A 1146 -3.13 21.44 29.55
N ASN A 1147 -1.98 21.28 30.21
CA ASN A 1147 -1.84 21.71 31.60
C ASN A 1147 -1.97 23.24 31.72
N GLU A 1148 -1.42 24.00 30.77
CA GLU A 1148 -1.54 25.46 30.72
C GLU A 1148 -3.00 25.89 30.55
N LEU A 1149 -3.76 25.23 29.66
CA LEU A 1149 -5.20 25.48 29.51
C LEU A 1149 -6.01 25.16 30.77
N GLU A 1150 -5.63 24.13 31.53
CA GLU A 1150 -6.26 23.80 32.82
C GLU A 1150 -5.97 24.88 33.87
N GLU A 1151 -4.74 25.40 33.92
CA GLU A 1151 -4.35 26.49 34.81
C GLU A 1151 -5.04 27.81 34.44
N GLU A 1152 -5.11 28.16 33.14
CA GLU A 1152 -5.86 29.32 32.67
C GLU A 1152 -7.35 29.22 33.02
N ALA A 1153 -7.94 28.03 32.87
CA ALA A 1153 -9.33 27.80 33.24
C ALA A 1153 -9.55 28.01 34.75
N PHE A 1154 -8.62 27.55 35.59
CA PHE A 1154 -8.64 27.79 37.04
C PHE A 1154 -8.44 29.28 37.39
N ALA A 1155 -7.59 29.98 36.65
CA ALA A 1155 -7.33 31.42 36.80
C ALA A 1155 -8.43 32.32 36.21
N GLY A 1156 -9.58 31.76 35.80
CA GLY A 1156 -10.72 32.53 35.27
C GLY A 1156 -10.56 32.95 33.80
N ARG A 1157 -9.83 32.16 33.01
CA ARG A 1157 -9.43 32.42 31.61
C ARG A 1157 -8.53 33.65 31.44
N LYS A 1158 -7.84 34.04 32.51
CA LYS A 1158 -6.75 34.99 32.42
C LYS A 1158 -5.50 34.25 31.94
N VAL A 1159 -4.95 34.68 30.81
CA VAL A 1159 -3.70 34.14 30.26
C VAL A 1159 -2.58 34.40 31.25
N LEU A 1160 -1.90 33.34 31.67
CA LEU A 1160 -0.74 33.44 32.57
C LEU A 1160 0.37 34.25 31.88
N GLY A 1161 1.14 35.01 32.65
CA GLY A 1161 2.26 35.77 32.09
C GLY A 1161 3.33 34.85 31.50
N VAL A 1162 3.86 35.17 30.31
CA VAL A 1162 4.95 34.42 29.62
C VAL A 1162 6.25 34.34 30.44
N GLY A 1163 6.42 35.23 31.43
CA GLY A 1163 7.52 35.16 32.39
C GLY A 1163 7.31 34.14 33.52
N ASP A 1164 6.12 33.59 33.73
CA ASP A 1164 5.81 32.73 34.88
C ASP A 1164 6.13 33.38 36.24
N GLU A 1165 6.16 34.73 36.30
CA GLU A 1165 6.35 35.50 37.54
C GLU A 1165 5.24 35.21 38.57
N GLU A 1166 4.08 34.73 38.10
CA GLU A 1166 2.91 34.33 38.89
C GLU A 1166 3.07 32.95 39.56
N LYS A 1167 4.10 32.15 39.21
CA LYS A 1167 4.37 30.85 39.86
C LYS A 1167 4.98 31.06 41.25
N GLU A 1168 4.44 30.35 42.24
CA GLU A 1168 4.87 30.47 43.64
C GLU A 1168 6.29 29.97 43.85
N ARG A 1169 6.71 28.93 43.12
CA ARG A 1169 8.01 28.28 43.31
C ARG A 1169 8.89 28.36 42.07
N LEU A 1170 10.20 28.56 42.28
CA LEU A 1170 11.19 28.45 41.20
C LEU A 1170 11.19 27.06 40.52
N SER A 1171 10.83 26.01 41.26
CA SER A 1171 10.70 24.65 40.73
C SER A 1171 9.50 24.45 39.79
N GLU A 1172 8.50 25.33 39.87
CA GLU A 1172 7.32 25.30 38.98
C GLU A 1172 7.60 26.03 37.67
N ARG A 1173 8.60 26.92 37.64
CA ARG A 1173 9.01 27.64 36.44
C ARG A 1173 9.65 26.65 35.46
N PRO A 1174 9.10 26.49 34.25
CA PRO A 1174 9.67 25.57 33.28
C PRO A 1174 11.03 26.10 32.79
N VAL A 1175 11.93 25.19 32.40
CA VAL A 1175 13.25 25.54 31.82
C VAL A 1175 13.11 26.36 30.52
N THR A 1176 11.94 26.29 29.88
CA THR A 1176 11.57 27.05 28.67
C THR A 1176 11.07 28.47 28.96
N SER A 1177 10.90 28.85 30.24
CA SER A 1177 10.42 30.17 30.64
C SER A 1177 11.40 31.29 30.31
N GLN A 1178 10.89 32.48 30.00
CA GLN A 1178 11.70 33.68 29.76
C GLN A 1178 12.36 34.22 31.04
N ASP A 1179 11.87 33.83 32.22
CA ASP A 1179 12.42 34.24 33.52
C ASP A 1179 13.75 33.56 33.88
N VAL A 1180 14.16 32.52 33.12
CA VAL A 1180 15.46 31.88 33.33
C VAL A 1180 16.57 32.82 32.85
N ASP A 1181 17.33 33.39 33.78
CA ASP A 1181 18.44 34.29 33.47
C ASP A 1181 19.57 33.58 32.70
N ARG A 1182 19.81 34.03 31.46
CA ARG A 1182 20.83 33.50 30.54
C ARG A 1182 21.83 34.57 30.08
N PHE A 1183 22.18 35.52 30.95
CA PHE A 1183 23.23 36.50 30.67
C PHE A 1183 24.66 35.96 30.91
N ALA A 1184 25.65 36.62 30.29
CA ALA A 1184 27.06 36.26 30.47
C ALA A 1184 27.55 36.44 31.92
N SER A 1185 26.90 37.32 32.68
CA SER A 1185 27.14 37.50 34.11
C SER A 1185 25.85 37.75 34.86
N THR A 1186 25.69 37.08 35.99
CA THR A 1186 24.58 37.34 36.92
C THR A 1186 24.77 38.65 37.70
N THR A 1187 26.02 39.08 37.90
CA THR A 1187 26.35 40.17 38.85
C THR A 1187 26.92 41.42 38.19
N HIS A 1188 27.53 41.30 37.00
CA HIS A 1188 28.15 42.45 36.33
C HIS A 1188 27.19 43.06 35.29
N PRO A 1189 26.62 44.26 35.54
CA PRO A 1189 25.55 44.82 34.69
C PRO A 1189 25.99 45.08 33.25
N GLU A 1190 27.23 45.50 32.99
CA GLU A 1190 27.71 45.71 31.60
C GLU A 1190 27.82 44.40 30.80
N GLN A 1191 27.82 43.24 31.46
CA GLN A 1191 27.84 41.91 30.82
C GLN A 1191 26.43 41.31 30.69
N ARG A 1192 25.40 42.07 31.05
CA ARG A 1192 23.98 41.73 30.91
C ARG A 1192 23.34 42.40 29.71
N MET A 1193 24.11 42.60 28.65
CA MET A 1193 23.68 43.18 27.38
C MET A 1193 23.41 42.08 26.33
N THR A 1194 22.37 42.26 25.53
CA THR A 1194 22.01 41.36 24.42
C THR A 1194 22.78 41.66 23.13
N GLN A 1195 23.35 42.86 23.00
CA GLN A 1195 24.20 43.30 21.89
C GLN A 1195 25.57 43.79 22.39
N PHE A 1196 26.47 44.13 21.49
CA PHE A 1196 27.81 44.64 21.85
C PHE A 1196 27.80 45.95 22.64
N THR A 1197 26.73 46.73 22.53
CA THR A 1197 26.53 47.99 23.28
C THR A 1197 25.16 47.97 23.96
N PRO A 1198 25.02 48.50 25.19
CA PRO A 1198 23.75 48.55 25.88
C PRO A 1198 22.74 49.40 25.12
N ARG A 1199 21.63 48.80 24.68
CA ARG A 1199 20.55 49.55 24.04
C ARG A 1199 19.74 50.31 25.07
N VAL A 1200 19.26 51.48 24.66
CA VAL A 1200 18.31 52.28 25.45
C VAL A 1200 17.02 52.47 24.66
N GLY A 1201 15.90 52.43 25.37
CA GLY A 1201 14.57 52.66 24.85
C GLY A 1201 14.23 54.15 24.79
N PRO A 1202 12.98 54.46 24.41
CA PRO A 1202 12.49 55.83 24.41
C PRO A 1202 12.75 56.51 25.76
N GLY A 1203 13.28 57.74 25.73
CA GLY A 1203 13.67 58.48 26.94
C GLY A 1203 14.95 57.97 27.61
N ALA A 1204 15.81 57.24 26.88
CA ALA A 1204 17.05 56.65 27.39
C ALA A 1204 16.84 55.62 28.53
N THR A 1205 15.69 54.94 28.52
CA THR A 1205 15.36 53.88 29.48
C THR A 1205 16.18 52.61 29.20
N PRO A 1206 16.72 51.91 30.20
CA PRO A 1206 17.48 50.66 29.97
C PRO A 1206 16.57 49.56 29.41
N ILE A 1207 16.98 48.92 28.30
CA ILE A 1207 16.25 47.80 27.67
C ILE A 1207 16.77 46.44 28.12
N GLU A 1208 18.08 46.33 28.36
CA GLU A 1208 18.77 45.04 28.44
C GLU A 1208 18.35 44.22 29.67
N ASP A 1209 18.26 44.85 30.84
CA ASP A 1209 17.76 44.27 32.08
C ASP A 1209 16.83 45.31 32.74
N PRO A 1210 15.53 45.30 32.41
CA PRO A 1210 14.60 46.33 32.86
C PRO A 1210 14.34 46.24 34.36
N GLY A 1211 14.29 47.39 35.03
CA GLY A 1211 13.88 47.49 36.42
C GLY A 1211 12.45 46.98 36.64
N ALA A 1212 12.14 46.50 37.84
CA ALA A 1212 10.81 45.97 38.17
C ALA A 1212 9.69 47.00 37.96
N ASP A 1213 9.98 48.28 38.18
CA ASP A 1213 9.10 49.43 37.96
C ASP A 1213 8.92 49.78 36.47
N GLN A 1214 9.83 49.33 35.61
CA GLN A 1214 9.76 49.52 34.15
C GLN A 1214 8.89 48.46 33.47
N LYS A 1215 8.76 47.27 34.08
CA LYS A 1215 7.87 46.20 33.62
C LYS A 1215 6.42 46.44 34.07
N SER A 1216 5.71 47.34 33.38
CA SER A 1216 4.28 47.58 33.66
C SER A 1216 3.38 46.69 32.80
N GLN A 1217 2.55 45.86 33.44
CA GLN A 1217 1.47 45.11 32.79
C GLN A 1217 0.12 45.79 33.09
N TRP A 1218 -0.23 46.80 32.30
CA TRP A 1218 -1.49 47.55 32.45
C TRP A 1218 -2.55 47.09 31.44
N GLY A 1219 -3.78 46.84 31.90
CA GLY A 1219 -4.93 46.44 31.05
C GLY A 1219 -5.15 44.93 30.86
N ARG A 1220 -4.48 44.08 31.66
CA ARG A 1220 -4.67 42.62 31.70
C ARG A 1220 -5.75 42.18 32.69
#